data_AF-A0A0C3CZW7-F1
#
_entry.id   AF-A0A0C3CZW7-F1
#
_cell.length_a   1.000
_cell.length_b   1.000
_cell.length_c   1.000
_cell.angle_alpha   90.00
_cell.angle_beta   90.00
_cell.angle_gamma   90.00
#
_symmetry.space_group_name_H-M   'P 1'
#
loop_
_entity.id
_entity.type
_entity.pdbx_description
1 polymer ?
#
loop_
_entity_poly.entity_id
_entity_poly.type
_entity_poly.pdbx_seq_one_letter_code
_entity_poly.pdbx_strand_id
1 'polypeptide(L)'
;MNVAKVTVDKILLFGDSITEQSYNQEYGFNLAPALQHEYFRKLQVVVRGYGGYNTEHARYILNPTLDTEAAGGSKIRLLVVFFGTNDSAQNALQHVPLGRYAENVHLLATEAARRKVPIILVGPALVDEHKMDGDRATMTNLAYSNAVGKVARELEVPFIDLWHAFLESKGLKEGDPIPGKLGETTNQNLDDLLTDGVHFSGKGYRIWYDLLRETIRKEYPELRTENLATILPHISDVDNSDLPASLWRDVKVAEHITVLTMSPKRACDCCNIRKIKCEGGLPCGRCMANGLACTYLRERRRSGPRHLRQASMKIWKEQMALTQLKPDELPMSPPGVYQASPAADLQQIPTSVIRNVLSMYKESLYGIWPLLATDDLILRLESQTSDPTIYALTTALCGATLSNMSRTVMDESRQGALDAEAFIKECRRVRGTYDYMEPVTLDTVLTSYFLHIFYGRQASREQMAAFYIREAITFAHMFGMHLEDTYARYFTGFLNLVTLFSTPGRDFFGRWTSQGSNVTMSRDQLLLIQHALQRPLENPSYINDIQMVDIVVSQHWIRSLAWKLSVISGYVMPNGKREMNVEYPLEIAQHALRGVSQFSPAAFEVHGPGMEVKMYEIATALADSILCKPEEQSCLLVGRKDTLKSLTNFMSSLQVMNPGLRDVLAQKVEVILDSSSIPKSLELIEEDSPSSFEEDLLSTDFQLVNSMLYNDFLDLA
;
A
#
# COMPACT_ATOMS: atom_id res chain seq x y z
N MET A 1 -15.19 22.75 -17.33
CA MET A 1 -15.79 21.46 -17.75
C MET A 1 -16.42 20.84 -16.52
N ASN A 2 -17.70 20.45 -16.56
CA ASN A 2 -18.24 19.56 -15.54
C ASN A 2 -17.47 18.24 -15.67
N VAL A 3 -16.59 17.93 -14.72
CA VAL A 3 -15.91 16.65 -14.70
C VAL A 3 -16.98 15.60 -14.38
N ALA A 4 -17.37 14.82 -15.40
CA ALA A 4 -18.23 13.67 -15.19
C ALA A 4 -17.52 12.71 -14.23
N LYS A 5 -18.11 12.47 -13.06
CA LYS A 5 -17.53 11.59 -12.05
C LYS A 5 -18.05 10.18 -12.29
N VAL A 6 -17.15 9.22 -12.47
CA VAL A 6 -17.50 7.79 -12.41
C VAL A 6 -17.74 7.44 -10.94
N THR A 7 -18.99 7.28 -10.54
CA THR A 7 -19.33 6.72 -9.22
C THR A 7 -19.76 5.28 -9.40
N VAL A 8 -19.11 4.36 -8.69
CA VAL A 8 -19.42 2.94 -8.75
C VAL A 8 -20.13 2.53 -7.48
N ASP A 9 -21.34 2.00 -7.63
CA ASP A 9 -22.12 1.45 -6.53
C ASP A 9 -21.53 0.14 -6.03
N LYS A 10 -21.79 -0.22 -4.76
CA LYS A 10 -20.99 -1.21 -4.03
C LYS A 10 -21.82 -2.36 -3.45
N ILE A 11 -21.23 -3.56 -3.43
CA ILE A 11 -21.58 -4.64 -2.51
C ILE A 11 -20.53 -4.62 -1.40
N LEU A 12 -20.95 -4.52 -0.14
CA LEU A 12 -20.07 -4.44 1.01
C LEU A 12 -20.13 -5.74 1.82
N LEU A 13 -19.01 -6.43 1.94
CA LEU A 13 -18.84 -7.58 2.84
C LEU A 13 -18.25 -7.07 4.16
N PHE A 14 -18.96 -7.25 5.27
CA PHE A 14 -18.59 -6.73 6.59
C PHE A 14 -18.56 -7.85 7.62
N GLY A 15 -17.43 -8.07 8.27
CA GLY A 15 -17.27 -9.22 9.15
C GLY A 15 -15.94 -9.29 9.89
N ASP A 16 -15.60 -10.49 10.36
CA ASP A 16 -14.36 -10.80 11.08
C ASP A 16 -13.23 -11.30 10.15
N SER A 17 -12.30 -12.12 10.67
CA SER A 17 -11.19 -12.69 9.91
C SER A 17 -11.63 -13.57 8.73
N ILE A 18 -12.77 -14.26 8.80
CA ILE A 18 -13.26 -15.05 7.67
C ILE A 18 -13.70 -14.13 6.52
N THR A 19 -14.22 -12.95 6.86
CA THR A 19 -14.52 -11.93 5.85
C THR A 19 -13.23 -11.26 5.34
N GLU A 20 -12.25 -11.00 6.22
CA GLU A 20 -10.94 -10.42 5.84
C GLU A 20 -10.18 -11.31 4.86
N GLN A 21 -10.09 -12.60 5.18
CA GLN A 21 -9.37 -13.59 4.39
C GLN A 21 -10.10 -14.00 3.12
N SER A 22 -11.31 -13.49 2.86
CA SER A 22 -12.07 -13.78 1.64
C SER A 22 -11.41 -13.28 0.35
N TYR A 23 -10.28 -12.55 0.45
CA TYR A 23 -9.39 -12.16 -0.64
C TYR A 23 -8.13 -13.04 -0.78
N ASN A 24 -7.79 -13.90 0.18
CA ASN A 24 -6.51 -14.60 0.19
C ASN A 24 -6.49 -15.78 -0.80
N GLN A 25 -6.01 -15.51 -2.02
CA GLN A 25 -5.94 -16.49 -3.11
C GLN A 25 -4.95 -17.65 -2.89
N GLU A 26 -4.12 -17.62 -1.85
CA GLU A 26 -3.24 -18.75 -1.50
C GLU A 26 -4.03 -20.04 -1.22
N TYR A 27 -5.27 -19.92 -0.76
CA TYR A 27 -6.16 -21.07 -0.48
C TYR A 27 -7.01 -21.52 -1.68
N GLY A 28 -6.71 -21.02 -2.88
CA GLY A 28 -7.43 -21.33 -4.12
C GLY A 28 -8.66 -20.45 -4.34
N PHE A 29 -9.84 -21.06 -4.53
CA PHE A 29 -11.06 -20.29 -4.76
C PHE A 29 -11.39 -19.39 -3.56
N ASN A 30 -11.76 -18.14 -3.81
CA ASN A 30 -12.08 -17.19 -2.74
C ASN A 30 -13.27 -16.33 -3.10
N LEU A 31 -14.07 -16.00 -2.09
CA LEU A 31 -15.37 -15.34 -2.22
C LEU A 31 -15.26 -13.95 -2.90
N ALA A 32 -14.39 -13.08 -2.38
CA ALA A 32 -14.38 -11.69 -2.82
C ALA A 32 -13.87 -11.52 -4.27
N PRO A 33 -12.76 -12.15 -4.71
CA PRO A 33 -12.35 -12.13 -6.11
C PRO A 33 -13.41 -12.72 -7.06
N ALA A 34 -14.12 -13.77 -6.63
CA ALA A 34 -15.18 -14.38 -7.44
C ALA A 34 -16.38 -13.44 -7.63
N LEU A 35 -16.81 -12.76 -6.56
CA LEU A 35 -17.86 -11.74 -6.66
C LEU A 35 -17.38 -10.54 -7.48
N GLN A 36 -16.13 -10.09 -7.32
CA GLN A 36 -15.58 -9.01 -8.14
C GLN A 36 -15.60 -9.35 -9.63
N HIS A 37 -15.28 -10.59 -9.97
CA HIS A 37 -15.39 -11.09 -11.34
C HIS A 37 -16.85 -11.11 -11.83
N GLU A 38 -17.78 -11.63 -11.02
CA GLU A 38 -19.21 -11.68 -11.38
C GLU A 38 -19.82 -10.28 -11.58
N TYR A 39 -19.44 -9.31 -10.75
CA TYR A 39 -19.92 -7.93 -10.79
C TYR A 39 -19.00 -6.98 -11.58
N PHE A 40 -18.05 -7.51 -12.34
CA PHE A 40 -17.08 -6.71 -13.09
C PHE A 40 -17.79 -5.66 -13.97
N ARG A 41 -17.32 -4.42 -13.87
CA ARG A 41 -17.89 -3.22 -14.53
C ARG A 41 -19.35 -2.90 -14.16
N LYS A 42 -19.94 -3.52 -13.14
CA LYS A 42 -21.33 -3.28 -12.71
C LYS A 42 -21.39 -2.72 -11.30
N LEU A 43 -20.84 -3.44 -10.33
CA LEU A 43 -20.73 -3.01 -8.94
C LEU A 43 -19.32 -3.30 -8.44
N GLN A 44 -18.85 -2.49 -7.50
CA GLN A 44 -17.61 -2.75 -6.79
C GLN A 44 -17.89 -3.66 -5.59
N VAL A 45 -17.11 -4.70 -5.40
CA VAL A 45 -17.17 -5.52 -4.18
C VAL A 45 -16.09 -5.02 -3.23
N VAL A 46 -16.51 -4.58 -2.04
CA VAL A 46 -15.64 -4.02 -1.02
C VAL A 46 -15.69 -4.93 0.22
N VAL A 47 -14.53 -5.28 0.75
CA VAL A 47 -14.42 -6.08 1.99
C VAL A 47 -13.98 -5.18 3.13
N ARG A 48 -14.67 -5.30 4.26
CA ARG A 48 -14.37 -4.70 5.55
C ARG A 48 -14.44 -5.81 6.61
N GLY A 49 -13.48 -6.73 6.49
CA GLY A 49 -13.24 -7.79 7.47
C GLY A 49 -12.19 -7.33 8.48
N TYR A 50 -12.38 -7.71 9.75
CA TYR A 50 -11.49 -7.31 10.83
C TYR A 50 -11.13 -8.53 11.70
N GLY A 51 -9.90 -9.01 11.57
CA GLY A 51 -9.42 -10.21 12.23
C GLY A 51 -9.60 -10.17 13.73
N GLY A 52 -10.20 -11.23 14.27
CA GLY A 52 -10.47 -11.38 15.69
C GLY A 52 -11.63 -10.54 16.25
N TYR A 53 -12.33 -9.73 15.44
CA TYR A 53 -13.43 -8.90 15.90
C TYR A 53 -14.70 -9.73 16.17
N ASN A 54 -15.54 -9.22 17.07
CA ASN A 54 -16.86 -9.75 17.42
C ASN A 54 -17.94 -8.67 17.21
N THR A 55 -19.19 -8.99 17.50
CA THR A 55 -20.31 -8.07 17.31
C THR A 55 -20.31 -6.85 18.24
N GLU A 56 -19.63 -6.91 19.39
CA GLU A 56 -19.46 -5.72 20.25
C GLU A 56 -18.59 -4.66 19.57
N HIS A 57 -17.54 -5.08 18.86
CA HIS A 57 -16.75 -4.14 18.06
C HIS A 57 -17.55 -3.66 16.84
N ALA A 58 -18.23 -4.58 16.15
CA ALA A 58 -18.98 -4.31 14.92
C ALA A 58 -19.99 -3.17 15.09
N ARG A 59 -20.68 -3.09 16.23
CA ARG A 59 -21.70 -2.08 16.49
C ARG A 59 -21.18 -0.63 16.45
N TYR A 60 -19.91 -0.43 16.80
CA TYR A 60 -19.30 0.90 16.85
C TYR A 60 -18.69 1.30 15.52
N ILE A 61 -18.23 0.31 14.74
CA ILE A 61 -17.53 0.57 13.47
C ILE A 61 -18.45 0.52 12.25
N LEU A 62 -19.63 -0.12 12.32
CA LEU A 62 -20.55 -0.24 11.19
C LEU A 62 -20.90 1.14 10.60
N ASN A 63 -21.38 2.07 11.43
CA ASN A 63 -21.83 3.38 10.95
C ASN A 63 -20.70 4.19 10.29
N PRO A 64 -19.52 4.37 10.94
CA PRO A 64 -18.35 4.98 10.30
C PRO A 64 -17.93 4.29 8.99
N THR A 65 -17.98 2.96 8.94
CA THR A 65 -17.67 2.19 7.72
C THR A 65 -18.67 2.49 6.61
N LEU A 66 -19.99 2.48 6.90
CA LEU A 66 -21.01 2.83 5.91
C LEU A 66 -20.90 4.28 5.44
N ASP A 67 -20.55 5.22 6.33
CA ASP A 67 -20.32 6.63 5.97
C ASP A 67 -19.12 6.79 5.04
N THR A 68 -18.03 6.07 5.32
CA THR A 68 -16.81 6.06 4.51
C THR A 68 -17.08 5.45 3.13
N GLU A 69 -17.79 4.31 3.08
CA GLU A 69 -18.08 3.64 1.83
C GLU A 69 -19.12 4.34 0.96
N ALA A 70 -19.99 5.15 1.57
CA ALA A 70 -20.91 6.01 0.84
C ALA A 70 -20.30 7.39 0.47
N ALA A 71 -19.09 7.70 0.94
CA ALA A 71 -18.45 8.98 0.66
C ALA A 71 -18.22 9.15 -0.86
N GLY A 72 -18.35 10.39 -1.34
CA GLY A 72 -18.10 10.70 -2.75
C GLY A 72 -19.23 10.32 -3.72
N GLY A 73 -20.39 9.87 -3.24
CA GLY A 73 -21.61 9.72 -4.04
C GLY A 73 -21.92 8.29 -4.51
N SER A 74 -21.08 7.30 -4.20
CA SER A 74 -21.40 5.88 -4.42
C SER A 74 -22.46 5.40 -3.43
N LYS A 75 -23.34 4.51 -3.86
CA LYS A 75 -24.33 3.86 -2.98
C LYS A 75 -23.89 2.45 -2.63
N ILE A 76 -24.14 2.05 -1.40
CA ILE A 76 -24.04 0.65 -0.98
C ILE A 76 -25.36 -0.02 -1.36
N ARG A 77 -25.30 -0.91 -2.36
CA ARG A 77 -26.45 -1.62 -2.92
C ARG A 77 -26.81 -2.87 -2.13
N LEU A 78 -25.83 -3.42 -1.42
CA LEU A 78 -26.00 -4.59 -0.56
C LEU A 78 -24.93 -4.59 0.53
N LEU A 79 -25.33 -4.90 1.75
CA LEU A 79 -24.46 -5.17 2.89
C LEU A 79 -24.59 -6.65 3.27
N VAL A 80 -23.48 -7.38 3.32
CA VAL A 80 -23.43 -8.75 3.84
C VAL A 80 -22.73 -8.71 5.18
N VAL A 81 -23.38 -9.16 6.25
CA VAL A 81 -22.83 -9.13 7.61
C VAL A 81 -22.54 -10.55 8.08
N PHE A 82 -21.28 -10.83 8.43
CA PHE A 82 -20.84 -12.13 8.91
C PHE A 82 -19.99 -12.02 10.18
N PHE A 83 -20.60 -12.35 11.32
CA PHE A 83 -19.97 -12.44 12.65
C PHE A 83 -20.59 -13.60 13.42
N GLY A 84 -19.91 -14.07 14.46
CA GLY A 84 -20.44 -15.09 15.37
C GLY A 84 -19.40 -16.12 15.79
N THR A 85 -18.39 -16.39 14.96
CA THR A 85 -17.35 -17.38 15.25
C THR A 85 -16.42 -16.93 16.38
N ASN A 86 -16.17 -15.62 16.49
CA ASN A 86 -15.42 -15.05 17.62
C ASN A 86 -16.32 -14.82 18.84
N ASP A 87 -17.56 -14.36 18.63
CA ASP A 87 -18.55 -14.17 19.69
C ASP A 87 -18.82 -15.47 20.47
N SER A 88 -18.84 -16.62 19.77
CA SER A 88 -19.08 -17.94 20.35
C SER A 88 -17.88 -18.55 21.09
N ALA A 89 -16.69 -17.93 20.98
CA ALA A 89 -15.48 -18.41 21.64
C ALA A 89 -15.62 -18.36 23.17
N GLN A 90 -14.81 -19.14 23.89
CA GLN A 90 -14.82 -19.21 25.35
C GLN A 90 -13.74 -18.34 25.99
N ASN A 91 -12.83 -17.78 25.19
CA ASN A 91 -11.82 -16.85 25.67
C ASN A 91 -12.40 -15.46 26.02
N ALA A 92 -11.82 -14.82 27.04
CA ALA A 92 -12.27 -13.53 27.56
C ALA A 92 -12.12 -12.36 26.56
N LEU A 93 -11.27 -12.52 25.54
CA LEU A 93 -10.98 -11.45 24.58
C LEU A 93 -12.10 -11.32 23.53
N GLN A 94 -12.67 -12.45 23.10
CA GLN A 94 -13.56 -12.50 21.95
C GLN A 94 -15.01 -12.82 22.30
N HIS A 95 -15.24 -13.52 23.42
CA HIS A 95 -16.56 -13.98 23.83
C HIS A 95 -17.59 -12.83 23.95
N VAL A 96 -18.76 -13.02 23.34
CA VAL A 96 -19.93 -12.15 23.51
C VAL A 96 -21.13 -13.03 23.87
N PRO A 97 -21.76 -12.88 25.04
CA PRO A 97 -22.88 -13.74 25.44
C PRO A 97 -24.00 -13.79 24.41
N LEU A 98 -24.59 -14.97 24.18
CA LEU A 98 -25.55 -15.23 23.11
C LEU A 98 -26.69 -14.20 23.00
N GLY A 99 -27.30 -13.81 24.13
CA GLY A 99 -28.35 -12.79 24.14
C GLY A 99 -27.85 -11.43 23.66
N ARG A 100 -26.64 -11.05 24.07
CA ARG A 100 -26.00 -9.81 23.66
C ARG A 100 -25.58 -9.83 22.20
N TYR A 101 -25.07 -10.96 21.72
CA TYR A 101 -24.80 -11.17 20.29
C TYR A 101 -26.06 -10.94 19.44
N ALA A 102 -27.20 -11.51 19.84
CA ALA A 102 -28.47 -11.30 19.14
C ALA A 102 -28.91 -9.82 19.13
N GLU A 103 -28.78 -9.11 20.25
CA GLU A 103 -29.03 -7.66 20.33
C GLU A 103 -28.13 -6.87 19.38
N ASN A 104 -26.86 -7.26 19.28
CA ASN A 104 -25.88 -6.58 18.44
C ASN A 104 -26.21 -6.79 16.97
N VAL A 105 -26.48 -8.01 16.54
CA VAL A 105 -26.90 -8.33 15.17
C VAL A 105 -28.19 -7.57 14.82
N HIS A 106 -29.17 -7.55 15.71
CA HIS A 106 -30.40 -6.78 15.51
C HIS A 106 -30.11 -5.28 15.30
N LEU A 107 -29.20 -4.70 16.09
CA LEU A 107 -28.74 -3.33 15.91
C LEU A 107 -28.08 -3.12 14.53
N LEU A 108 -27.17 -4.00 14.11
CA LEU A 108 -26.50 -3.89 12.82
C LEU A 108 -27.51 -3.88 11.67
N ALA A 109 -28.48 -4.81 11.69
CA ALA A 109 -29.54 -4.89 10.70
C ALA A 109 -30.48 -3.67 10.73
N THR A 110 -30.82 -3.18 11.92
CA THR A 110 -31.65 -1.97 12.08
C THR A 110 -30.94 -0.73 11.55
N GLU A 111 -29.63 -0.60 11.74
CA GLU A 111 -28.84 0.52 11.21
C GLU A 111 -28.74 0.48 9.67
N ALA A 112 -28.60 -0.70 9.08
CA ALA A 112 -28.66 -0.87 7.63
C ALA A 112 -30.05 -0.47 7.08
N ALA A 113 -31.14 -0.94 7.72
CA ALA A 113 -32.50 -0.57 7.36
C ALA A 113 -32.76 0.94 7.48
N ARG A 114 -32.27 1.59 8.55
CA ARG A 114 -32.35 3.04 8.75
C ARG A 114 -31.70 3.83 7.61
N ARG A 115 -30.62 3.28 7.04
CA ARG A 115 -29.89 3.83 5.89
C ARG A 115 -30.45 3.37 4.53
N LYS A 116 -31.49 2.52 4.52
CA LYS A 116 -32.07 1.89 3.32
C LYS A 116 -31.05 1.11 2.51
N VAL A 117 -30.13 0.45 3.20
CA VAL A 117 -29.16 -0.46 2.60
C VAL A 117 -29.72 -1.88 2.74
N PRO A 118 -30.00 -2.59 1.63
CA PRO A 118 -30.36 -4.00 1.67
C PRO A 118 -29.29 -4.81 2.39
N ILE A 119 -29.70 -5.83 3.17
CA ILE A 119 -28.78 -6.60 4.02
C ILE A 119 -28.99 -8.10 3.86
N ILE A 120 -27.91 -8.87 3.95
CA ILE A 120 -27.92 -10.34 4.14
C ILE A 120 -27.16 -10.62 5.44
N LEU A 121 -27.75 -11.44 6.31
CA LEU A 121 -27.11 -11.91 7.52
C LEU A 121 -26.56 -13.32 7.31
N VAL A 122 -25.35 -13.59 7.80
CA VAL A 122 -24.67 -14.89 7.66
C VAL A 122 -24.38 -15.45 9.05
N GLY A 123 -24.75 -16.70 9.29
CA GLY A 123 -24.49 -17.41 10.55
C GLY A 123 -23.12 -18.12 10.54
N PRO A 124 -22.45 -18.27 11.71
CA PRO A 124 -21.20 -19.01 11.83
C PRO A 124 -21.31 -20.45 11.33
N ALA A 125 -20.23 -20.95 10.71
CA ALA A 125 -20.15 -22.31 10.17
C ALA A 125 -19.74 -23.34 11.24
N LEU A 126 -19.56 -24.61 10.82
CA LEU A 126 -18.90 -25.63 11.64
C LEU A 126 -17.48 -25.19 12.01
N VAL A 127 -17.02 -25.62 13.20
CA VAL A 127 -15.61 -25.55 13.60
C VAL A 127 -15.07 -26.95 13.90
N ASP A 128 -13.77 -27.15 13.72
CA ASP A 128 -13.09 -28.38 14.10
C ASP A 128 -12.56 -28.28 15.54
N GLU A 129 -13.33 -28.80 16.49
CA GLU A 129 -13.04 -28.73 17.92
C GLU A 129 -11.70 -29.39 18.29
N HIS A 130 -11.21 -30.35 17.49
CA HIS A 130 -9.90 -30.98 17.71
C HIS A 130 -8.73 -30.01 17.53
N LYS A 131 -8.92 -28.92 16.78
CA LYS A 131 -7.92 -27.88 16.54
C LYS A 131 -8.09 -26.65 17.43
N MET A 132 -9.16 -26.58 18.21
CA MET A 132 -9.57 -25.37 18.96
C MET A 132 -9.12 -25.34 20.42
N ASP A 133 -8.48 -26.40 20.93
CA ASP A 133 -8.04 -26.52 22.34
C ASP A 133 -9.11 -26.10 23.36
N GLY A 134 -10.38 -26.42 23.07
CA GLY A 134 -11.54 -26.08 23.91
C GLY A 134 -12.06 -24.65 23.82
N ASP A 135 -11.45 -23.76 23.02
CA ASP A 135 -11.89 -22.36 22.87
C ASP A 135 -13.21 -22.24 22.11
N ARG A 136 -13.46 -23.09 21.12
CA ARG A 136 -14.66 -23.06 20.28
C ARG A 136 -15.29 -24.43 20.15
N ALA A 137 -16.62 -24.47 20.17
CA ALA A 137 -17.41 -25.67 20.00
C ALA A 137 -18.46 -25.48 18.89
N THR A 138 -18.62 -26.49 18.03
CA THR A 138 -19.48 -26.41 16.85
C THR A 138 -20.96 -26.27 17.21
N MET A 139 -21.38 -26.87 18.33
CA MET A 139 -22.74 -26.71 18.85
C MET A 139 -23.00 -25.32 19.44
N THR A 140 -21.95 -24.67 19.96
CA THR A 140 -22.04 -23.26 20.34
C THR A 140 -22.20 -22.41 19.09
N ASN A 141 -21.42 -22.63 18.03
CA ASN A 141 -21.64 -21.95 16.75
C ASN A 141 -23.07 -22.13 16.22
N LEU A 142 -23.65 -23.33 16.30
CA LEU A 142 -25.05 -23.56 15.93
C LEU A 142 -26.02 -22.66 16.72
N ALA A 143 -25.82 -22.51 18.03
CA ALA A 143 -26.66 -21.63 18.84
C ALA A 143 -26.59 -20.16 18.37
N TYR A 144 -25.39 -19.68 17.99
CA TYR A 144 -25.21 -18.33 17.44
C TYR A 144 -25.78 -18.21 16.02
N SER A 145 -25.62 -19.22 15.16
CA SER A 145 -26.26 -19.29 13.83
C SER A 145 -27.78 -19.19 13.95
N ASN A 146 -28.37 -19.97 14.86
CA ASN A 146 -29.80 -19.94 15.16
C ASN A 146 -30.27 -18.57 15.68
N ALA A 147 -29.44 -17.87 16.47
CA ALA A 147 -29.75 -16.54 16.96
C ALA A 147 -29.79 -15.50 15.83
N VAL A 148 -28.80 -15.49 14.93
CA VAL A 148 -28.85 -14.65 13.71
C VAL A 148 -30.05 -15.00 12.85
N GLY A 149 -30.31 -16.28 12.61
CA GLY A 149 -31.46 -16.73 11.82
C GLY A 149 -32.81 -16.31 12.43
N LYS A 150 -32.90 -16.22 13.76
CA LYS A 150 -34.06 -15.65 14.45
C LYS A 150 -34.19 -14.15 14.19
N VAL A 151 -33.12 -13.38 14.38
CA VAL A 151 -33.10 -11.93 14.09
C VAL A 151 -33.45 -11.66 12.62
N ALA A 152 -32.91 -12.44 11.70
CA ALA A 152 -33.18 -12.33 10.28
C ALA A 152 -34.66 -12.52 9.96
N ARG A 153 -35.31 -13.53 10.55
CA ARG A 153 -36.76 -13.74 10.44
C ARG A 153 -37.58 -12.62 11.05
N GLU A 154 -37.19 -12.12 12.23
CA GLU A 154 -37.89 -11.02 12.90
C GLU A 154 -37.85 -9.72 12.09
N LEU A 155 -36.74 -9.48 11.39
CA LEU A 155 -36.55 -8.28 10.56
C LEU A 155 -36.90 -8.49 9.08
N GLU A 156 -37.37 -9.69 8.71
CA GLU A 156 -37.69 -10.09 7.34
C GLU A 156 -36.53 -9.85 6.35
N VAL A 157 -35.30 -10.16 6.77
CA VAL A 157 -34.09 -10.07 5.94
C VAL A 157 -33.54 -11.46 5.61
N PRO A 158 -32.88 -11.65 4.45
CA PRO A 158 -32.31 -12.94 4.09
C PRO A 158 -31.22 -13.42 5.06
N PHE A 159 -31.19 -14.74 5.27
CA PHE A 159 -30.24 -15.43 6.13
C PHE A 159 -29.51 -16.53 5.37
N ILE A 160 -28.20 -16.64 5.56
CA ILE A 160 -27.37 -17.74 5.06
C ILE A 160 -26.87 -18.55 6.25
N ASP A 161 -27.25 -19.83 6.28
CA ASP A 161 -26.88 -20.77 7.34
C ASP A 161 -25.69 -21.63 6.92
N LEU A 162 -24.48 -21.15 7.19
CA LEU A 162 -23.27 -21.87 6.82
C LEU A 162 -23.03 -23.13 7.68
N TRP A 163 -23.61 -23.19 8.88
CA TRP A 163 -23.48 -24.38 9.73
C TRP A 163 -24.12 -25.59 9.07
N HIS A 164 -25.40 -25.45 8.67
CA HIS A 164 -26.12 -26.51 7.97
C HIS A 164 -25.53 -26.76 6.57
N ALA A 165 -25.15 -25.72 5.84
CA ALA A 165 -24.57 -25.90 4.51
C ALA A 165 -23.26 -26.70 4.52
N PHE A 166 -22.39 -26.49 5.52
CA PHE A 166 -21.16 -27.26 5.65
C PHE A 166 -21.46 -28.72 5.99
N LEU A 167 -22.44 -28.97 6.87
CA LEU A 167 -22.89 -30.32 7.21
C LEU A 167 -23.48 -31.05 5.99
N GLU A 168 -24.36 -30.39 5.24
CA GLU A 168 -24.97 -30.92 4.01
C GLU A 168 -23.93 -31.19 2.92
N SER A 169 -22.88 -30.38 2.82
CA SER A 169 -21.77 -30.61 1.87
C SER A 169 -20.99 -31.90 2.15
N LYS A 170 -21.13 -32.45 3.36
CA LYS A 170 -20.60 -33.76 3.79
C LYS A 170 -21.60 -34.89 3.63
N GLY A 171 -22.78 -34.61 3.09
CA GLY A 171 -23.89 -35.55 2.98
C GLY A 171 -24.55 -35.89 4.32
N LEU A 172 -24.42 -35.00 5.31
CA LEU A 172 -24.92 -35.19 6.67
C LEU A 172 -26.03 -34.18 6.98
N LYS A 173 -26.84 -34.48 8.00
CA LYS A 173 -27.90 -33.61 8.52
C LYS A 173 -27.84 -33.51 10.04
N GLU A 174 -28.58 -32.56 10.60
CA GLU A 174 -28.69 -32.43 12.06
C GLU A 174 -29.21 -33.73 12.68
N GLY A 175 -28.48 -34.25 13.68
CA GLY A 175 -28.73 -35.54 14.32
C GLY A 175 -27.80 -36.67 13.85
N ASP A 176 -27.11 -36.52 12.72
CA ASP A 176 -25.99 -37.41 12.35
C ASP A 176 -24.70 -37.02 13.11
N PRO A 177 -23.70 -37.92 13.22
CA PRO A 177 -22.40 -37.58 13.81
C PRO A 177 -21.72 -36.42 13.06
N ILE A 178 -21.35 -35.37 13.79
CA ILE A 178 -20.83 -34.11 13.26
C ILE A 178 -19.30 -34.20 13.11
N PRO A 179 -18.75 -34.05 11.88
CA PRO A 179 -17.31 -34.02 11.67
C PRO A 179 -16.64 -32.89 12.45
N GLY A 180 -15.53 -33.19 13.13
CA GLY A 180 -14.78 -32.21 13.93
C GLY A 180 -15.34 -31.95 15.33
N LYS A 181 -16.46 -32.57 15.74
CA LYS A 181 -17.01 -32.44 17.10
C LYS A 181 -16.34 -33.41 18.07
N LEU A 182 -15.89 -32.92 19.23
CA LEU A 182 -15.30 -33.77 20.26
C LEU A 182 -16.33 -34.77 20.82
N GLY A 183 -15.88 -36.01 21.00
CA GLY A 183 -16.69 -37.11 21.52
C GLY A 183 -17.56 -37.83 20.49
N GLU A 184 -17.55 -37.39 19.23
CA GLU A 184 -18.22 -38.10 18.13
C GLU A 184 -17.19 -38.72 17.18
N THR A 185 -17.46 -39.94 16.71
CA THR A 185 -16.58 -40.63 15.76
C THR A 185 -17.21 -40.58 14.38
N THR A 186 -16.50 -39.97 13.43
CA THR A 186 -16.93 -39.89 12.03
C THR A 186 -15.77 -40.27 11.11
N ASN A 187 -16.07 -40.83 9.94
CA ASN A 187 -15.05 -41.13 8.91
C ASN A 187 -14.69 -39.90 8.07
N GLN A 188 -15.25 -38.73 8.38
CA GLN A 188 -15.04 -37.48 7.66
C GLN A 188 -14.37 -36.46 8.59
N ASN A 189 -13.54 -35.58 8.03
CA ASN A 189 -12.97 -34.43 8.72
C ASN A 189 -13.42 -33.12 8.04
N LEU A 190 -12.96 -31.99 8.56
CA LEU A 190 -13.25 -30.66 8.01
C LEU A 190 -12.08 -30.03 7.26
N ASP A 191 -10.97 -30.74 7.02
CA ASP A 191 -9.73 -30.18 6.44
C ASP A 191 -9.89 -29.66 5.01
N ASP A 192 -10.85 -30.21 4.26
CA ASP A 192 -11.19 -29.71 2.92
C ASP A 192 -12.04 -28.45 2.96
N LEU A 193 -12.70 -28.12 4.08
CA LEU A 193 -13.56 -26.94 4.25
C LEU A 193 -12.89 -25.85 5.10
N LEU A 194 -12.00 -26.23 6.01
CA LEU A 194 -11.35 -25.38 7.00
C LEU A 194 -9.83 -25.59 6.99
N THR A 195 -9.06 -24.50 7.06
CA THR A 195 -7.58 -24.56 7.05
C THR A 195 -7.03 -24.89 8.44
N ASP A 196 -7.42 -24.12 9.45
CA ASP A 196 -6.95 -24.24 10.83
C ASP A 196 -8.06 -24.72 11.80
N GLY A 197 -9.20 -25.13 11.26
CA GLY A 197 -10.38 -25.54 12.02
C GLY A 197 -11.38 -24.41 12.28
N VAL A 198 -11.11 -23.18 11.82
CA VAL A 198 -12.03 -22.03 11.84
C VAL A 198 -12.10 -21.32 10.50
N HIS A 199 -10.94 -20.98 9.92
CA HIS A 199 -10.87 -20.23 8.67
C HIS A 199 -11.15 -21.13 7.47
N PHE A 200 -11.79 -20.59 6.44
CA PHE A 200 -12.25 -21.38 5.31
C PHE A 200 -11.11 -21.69 4.35
N SER A 201 -11.11 -22.93 3.86
CA SER A 201 -10.39 -23.30 2.65
C SER A 201 -11.10 -22.72 1.41
N GLY A 202 -10.52 -22.91 0.23
CA GLY A 202 -11.21 -22.51 -1.00
C GLY A 202 -12.53 -23.26 -1.27
N LYS A 203 -12.72 -24.48 -0.73
CA LYS A 203 -14.01 -25.19 -0.82
C LYS A 203 -15.04 -24.61 0.16
N GLY A 204 -14.60 -24.21 1.37
CA GLY A 204 -15.46 -23.49 2.32
C GLY A 204 -15.97 -22.17 1.73
N TYR A 205 -15.08 -21.37 1.13
CA TYR A 205 -15.46 -20.15 0.44
C TYR A 205 -16.34 -20.40 -0.80
N ARG A 206 -16.16 -21.52 -1.51
CA ARG A 206 -17.03 -21.91 -2.63
C ARG A 206 -18.48 -22.07 -2.20
N ILE A 207 -18.72 -22.82 -1.12
CA ILE A 207 -20.07 -23.02 -0.57
C ILE A 207 -20.69 -21.67 -0.21
N TRP A 208 -19.95 -20.81 0.49
CA TRP A 208 -20.46 -19.50 0.87
C TRP A 208 -20.76 -18.62 -0.35
N TYR A 209 -19.89 -18.63 -1.37
CA TYR A 209 -20.12 -17.91 -2.63
C TYR A 209 -21.40 -18.36 -3.33
N ASP A 210 -21.59 -19.67 -3.49
CA ASP A 210 -22.75 -20.22 -4.20
C ASP A 210 -24.06 -19.85 -3.47
N LEU A 211 -24.10 -19.98 -2.14
CA LEU A 211 -25.24 -19.58 -1.32
C LEU A 211 -25.52 -18.08 -1.37
N LEU A 212 -24.47 -17.25 -1.29
CA LEU A 212 -24.63 -15.80 -1.36
C LEU A 212 -25.15 -15.37 -2.73
N ARG A 213 -24.60 -15.94 -3.80
CA ARG A 213 -25.05 -15.70 -5.16
C ARG A 213 -26.52 -16.10 -5.34
N GLU A 214 -26.91 -17.29 -4.90
CA GLU A 214 -28.31 -17.74 -4.97
C GLU A 214 -29.25 -16.86 -4.16
N THR A 215 -28.84 -16.45 -2.95
CA THR A 215 -29.60 -15.54 -2.08
C THR A 215 -29.81 -14.20 -2.76
N ILE A 216 -28.75 -13.60 -3.35
CA ILE A 216 -28.88 -12.35 -4.11
C ILE A 216 -29.84 -12.53 -5.28
N ARG A 217 -29.68 -13.61 -6.05
CA ARG A 217 -30.56 -13.85 -7.20
C ARG A 217 -32.02 -13.99 -6.79
N LYS A 218 -32.31 -14.63 -5.66
CA LYS A 218 -33.68 -14.87 -5.18
C LYS A 218 -34.29 -13.63 -4.53
N GLU A 219 -33.59 -13.02 -3.58
CA GLU A 219 -34.13 -12.00 -2.68
C GLU A 219 -33.89 -10.57 -3.18
N TYR A 220 -32.87 -10.37 -4.03
CA TYR A 220 -32.50 -9.08 -4.61
C TYR A 220 -32.35 -9.17 -6.14
N PRO A 221 -33.43 -9.48 -6.88
CA PRO A 221 -33.38 -9.72 -8.32
C PRO A 221 -32.83 -8.53 -9.12
N GLU A 222 -32.96 -7.31 -8.63
CA GLU A 222 -32.38 -6.10 -9.20
C GLU A 222 -30.84 -6.05 -9.14
N LEU A 223 -30.23 -6.87 -8.29
CA LEU A 223 -28.78 -7.03 -8.19
C LEU A 223 -28.27 -8.24 -9.01
N ARG A 224 -29.15 -8.96 -9.71
CA ARG A 224 -28.72 -9.96 -10.69
C ARG A 224 -27.84 -9.29 -11.74
N THR A 225 -26.73 -9.91 -12.08
CA THR A 225 -25.78 -9.31 -13.01
C THR A 225 -26.39 -9.06 -14.38
N GLU A 226 -27.32 -9.91 -14.84
CA GLU A 226 -28.08 -9.70 -16.08
C GLU A 226 -29.00 -8.47 -16.07
N ASN A 227 -29.38 -7.98 -14.89
CA ASN A 227 -30.25 -6.80 -14.72
C ASN A 227 -29.46 -5.51 -14.45
N LEU A 228 -28.14 -5.62 -14.25
CA LEU A 228 -27.25 -4.49 -14.00
C LEU A 228 -26.56 -4.05 -15.29
N ALA A 229 -26.67 -2.76 -15.58
CA ALA A 229 -25.91 -2.16 -16.67
C ALA A 229 -24.43 -1.98 -16.28
N THR A 230 -23.56 -1.98 -17.29
CA THR A 230 -22.16 -1.65 -17.09
C THR A 230 -21.99 -0.15 -16.87
N ILE A 231 -21.06 0.23 -15.99
CA ILE A 231 -20.76 1.62 -15.61
C ILE A 231 -20.39 2.48 -16.83
N LEU A 232 -19.68 1.89 -17.78
CA LEU A 232 -19.32 2.48 -19.07
C LEU A 232 -19.74 1.53 -20.20
N PRO A 233 -20.04 2.05 -21.41
CA PRO A 233 -20.47 1.26 -22.55
C PRO A 233 -19.44 0.21 -22.99
N HIS A 234 -19.89 -0.83 -23.70
CA HIS A 234 -18.96 -1.71 -24.41
C HIS A 234 -18.31 -0.94 -25.57
N ILE A 235 -17.08 -1.31 -25.96
CA ILE A 235 -16.34 -0.57 -27.00
C ILE A 235 -17.09 -0.53 -28.35
N SER A 236 -17.92 -1.54 -28.63
CA SER A 236 -18.79 -1.57 -29.81
C SER A 236 -19.88 -0.50 -29.82
N ASP A 237 -20.26 -0.01 -28.63
CA ASP A 237 -21.35 0.95 -28.45
C ASP A 237 -20.84 2.38 -28.38
N VAL A 238 -19.51 2.55 -28.30
CA VAL A 238 -18.81 3.84 -28.31
C VAL A 238 -18.82 4.40 -29.73
N ASP A 239 -19.33 5.62 -29.85
CA ASP A 239 -19.30 6.37 -31.10
C ASP A 239 -18.04 7.23 -31.11
N ASN A 240 -17.05 6.82 -31.90
CA ASN A 240 -15.79 7.55 -32.04
C ASN A 240 -15.95 8.94 -32.64
N SER A 241 -17.08 9.23 -33.29
CA SER A 241 -17.37 10.57 -33.81
C SER A 241 -17.90 11.53 -32.73
N ASP A 242 -18.40 11.01 -31.61
CA ASP A 242 -18.83 11.76 -30.44
C ASP A 242 -18.47 11.02 -29.15
N LEU A 243 -17.17 10.99 -28.84
CA LEU A 243 -16.64 10.31 -27.66
C LEU A 243 -17.24 10.85 -26.35
N PRO A 244 -17.36 12.17 -26.12
CA PRO A 244 -17.96 12.67 -24.89
C PRO A 244 -19.40 12.21 -24.70
N ALA A 245 -20.28 12.28 -25.71
CA ALA A 245 -21.66 11.84 -25.50
C ALA A 245 -21.78 10.31 -25.45
N SER A 246 -20.93 9.58 -26.19
CA SER A 246 -21.05 8.12 -26.30
C SER A 246 -20.46 7.35 -25.13
N LEU A 247 -19.40 7.86 -24.49
CA LEU A 247 -18.81 7.26 -23.28
C LEU A 247 -19.69 7.45 -22.05
N TRP A 248 -20.43 8.56 -21.99
CA TRP A 248 -21.22 8.97 -20.82
C TRP A 248 -22.73 8.80 -21.02
N ARG A 249 -23.18 7.89 -21.91
CA ARG A 249 -24.61 7.63 -22.10
C ARG A 249 -25.22 7.17 -20.77
N ASP A 250 -26.13 7.98 -20.23
CA ASP A 250 -26.99 7.56 -19.12
C ASP A 250 -27.65 6.24 -19.51
N VAL A 251 -27.43 5.21 -18.69
CA VAL A 251 -28.12 3.92 -18.83
C VAL A 251 -29.61 4.19 -18.77
N LYS A 252 -30.28 4.18 -19.93
CA LYS A 252 -31.73 4.14 -20.01
C LYS A 252 -32.18 2.77 -19.50
N VAL A 253 -32.41 2.67 -18.20
CA VAL A 253 -33.19 1.57 -17.62
C VAL A 253 -34.54 1.59 -18.33
N ALA A 254 -34.95 0.45 -18.88
CA ALA A 254 -36.22 0.30 -19.57
C ALA A 254 -37.37 0.84 -18.71
N GLU A 255 -37.97 1.94 -19.14
CA GLU A 255 -39.13 2.56 -18.49
C GLU A 255 -40.37 1.70 -18.74
N HIS A 256 -40.62 0.74 -17.87
CA HIS A 256 -41.96 0.24 -17.62
C HIS A 256 -42.13 -0.04 -16.13
N ILE A 257 -42.78 0.90 -15.42
CA ILE A 257 -44.00 0.69 -14.61
C ILE A 257 -44.16 1.82 -13.57
N THR A 258 -45.24 2.57 -13.77
CA THR A 258 -45.97 3.49 -12.86
C THR A 258 -45.21 4.66 -12.21
N VAL A 259 -45.48 5.85 -12.75
CA VAL A 259 -45.38 7.13 -12.05
C VAL A 259 -46.30 7.10 -10.82
N LEU A 260 -45.76 6.74 -9.66
CA LEU A 260 -46.34 7.18 -8.40
C LEU A 260 -46.03 8.67 -8.26
N THR A 261 -47.05 9.49 -8.51
CA THR A 261 -47.04 10.92 -8.19
C THR A 261 -46.89 11.09 -6.67
N MET A 262 -45.65 11.14 -6.18
CA MET A 262 -45.38 11.62 -4.83
C MET A 262 -45.38 13.14 -4.84
N SER A 263 -46.44 13.75 -4.33
CA SER A 263 -46.47 15.18 -4.00
C SER A 263 -45.31 15.48 -3.02
N PRO A 264 -44.37 16.39 -3.32
CA PRO A 264 -43.31 16.70 -2.39
C PRO A 264 -43.86 17.46 -1.18
N LYS A 265 -43.48 17.01 0.03
CA LYS A 265 -43.80 17.70 1.30
C LYS A 265 -43.21 19.12 1.42
N ARG A 266 -42.48 19.61 0.41
CA ARG A 266 -41.86 20.95 0.39
C ARG A 266 -41.88 21.58 -0.99
N ALA A 267 -41.94 22.92 -1.02
CA ALA A 267 -41.73 23.69 -2.25
C ALA A 267 -40.25 23.67 -2.68
N CYS A 268 -40.00 23.71 -3.98
CA CYS A 268 -38.66 23.93 -4.53
C CYS A 268 -38.12 25.30 -4.12
N ASP A 269 -36.80 25.51 -4.21
CA ASP A 269 -36.16 26.74 -3.77
C ASP A 269 -36.71 27.95 -4.51
N CYS A 270 -36.90 27.84 -5.82
CA CYS A 270 -37.44 28.91 -6.66
C CYS A 270 -38.89 29.29 -6.26
N CYS A 271 -39.79 28.31 -6.13
CA CYS A 271 -41.17 28.57 -5.68
C CYS A 271 -41.22 29.09 -4.24
N ASN A 272 -40.34 28.60 -3.36
CA ASN A 272 -40.23 29.08 -1.99
C ASN A 272 -39.73 30.53 -1.91
N ILE A 273 -38.69 30.90 -2.68
CA ILE A 273 -38.17 32.28 -2.76
C ILE A 273 -39.25 33.23 -3.26
N ARG A 274 -39.97 32.82 -4.31
CA ARG A 274 -41.08 33.58 -4.89
C ARG A 274 -42.36 33.55 -4.05
N LYS A 275 -42.38 32.79 -2.94
CA LYS A 275 -43.55 32.58 -2.05
C LYS A 275 -44.80 32.13 -2.80
N ILE A 276 -44.64 31.29 -3.81
CA ILE A 276 -45.73 30.71 -4.61
C ILE A 276 -45.85 29.22 -4.33
N LYS A 277 -47.06 28.67 -4.51
CA LYS A 277 -47.31 27.23 -4.34
C LYS A 277 -46.51 26.44 -5.38
N CYS A 278 -45.70 25.50 -4.90
CA CYS A 278 -44.97 24.57 -5.75
C CYS A 278 -45.88 23.38 -6.07
N GLU A 279 -45.96 23.05 -7.36
CA GLU A 279 -46.73 21.87 -7.84
C GLU A 279 -45.93 20.57 -7.65
N GLY A 280 -44.65 20.68 -7.27
CA GLY A 280 -43.77 19.54 -7.11
C GLY A 280 -43.21 19.01 -8.42
N GLY A 281 -42.38 17.97 -8.34
CA GLY A 281 -41.57 17.49 -9.46
C GLY A 281 -40.22 18.22 -9.59
N LEU A 282 -39.33 17.65 -10.41
CA LEU A 282 -38.01 18.19 -10.71
C LEU A 282 -37.76 18.08 -12.23
N PRO A 283 -37.90 19.16 -13.02
CA PRO A 283 -38.33 20.50 -12.60
C PRO A 283 -39.82 20.55 -12.26
N CYS A 284 -40.24 21.40 -11.31
CA CYS A 284 -41.66 21.60 -11.06
C CYS A 284 -42.31 22.35 -12.24
N GLY A 285 -43.59 22.06 -12.53
CA GLY A 285 -44.28 22.60 -13.71
C GLY A 285 -44.22 24.12 -13.83
N ARG A 286 -44.28 24.81 -12.69
CA ARG A 286 -44.20 26.27 -12.63
C ARG A 286 -42.79 26.82 -12.90
N CYS A 287 -41.73 26.11 -12.49
CA CYS A 287 -40.36 26.47 -12.87
C CYS A 287 -40.11 26.19 -14.35
N MET A 288 -40.63 25.06 -14.87
CA MET A 288 -40.54 24.70 -16.28
C MET A 288 -41.21 25.74 -17.18
N ALA A 289 -42.45 26.13 -16.87
CA ALA A 289 -43.21 27.13 -17.64
C ALA A 289 -42.59 28.54 -17.63
N ASN A 290 -41.70 28.84 -16.68
CA ASN A 290 -41.04 30.15 -16.58
C ASN A 290 -39.54 30.07 -16.94
N GLY A 291 -39.04 28.93 -17.43
CA GLY A 291 -37.63 28.74 -17.76
C GLY A 291 -36.68 28.91 -16.57
N LEU A 292 -37.15 28.62 -15.34
CA LEU A 292 -36.38 28.83 -14.11
C LEU A 292 -35.73 27.52 -13.65
N ALA A 293 -34.49 27.61 -13.15
CA ALA A 293 -33.79 26.48 -12.55
C ALA A 293 -34.53 26.01 -11.28
N CYS A 294 -35.08 24.80 -11.33
CA CYS A 294 -35.81 24.20 -10.23
C CYS A 294 -34.87 23.39 -9.34
N THR A 295 -34.54 23.89 -8.16
CA THR A 295 -33.64 23.22 -7.21
C THR A 295 -34.32 22.94 -5.87
N TYR A 296 -33.78 22.02 -5.08
CA TYR A 296 -34.18 21.75 -3.69
C TYR A 296 -32.97 21.69 -2.75
N LEU A 297 -31.95 22.49 -3.08
CA LEU A 297 -30.62 22.52 -2.47
C LEU A 297 -30.58 23.34 -1.17
N ARG A 298 -31.65 24.07 -0.83
CA ARG A 298 -31.70 24.84 0.42
C ARG A 298 -31.57 23.93 1.64
N GLU A 299 -30.49 24.12 2.39
CA GLU A 299 -30.25 23.49 3.70
C GLU A 299 -31.25 23.97 4.75
N ARG A 300 -31.69 23.04 5.60
CA ARG A 300 -32.69 23.30 6.63
C ARG A 300 -32.03 24.01 7.81
N ARG A 301 -32.27 25.32 7.96
CA ARG A 301 -32.02 25.99 9.25
C ARG A 301 -32.97 25.39 10.29
N ARG A 302 -32.42 24.75 11.33
CA ARG A 302 -33.21 24.28 12.47
C ARG A 302 -33.85 25.52 13.12
N SER A 303 -35.17 25.62 13.08
CA SER A 303 -35.89 26.60 13.89
C SER A 303 -35.77 26.13 15.34
N GLY A 304 -35.00 26.85 16.16
CA GLY A 304 -34.80 26.52 17.57
C GLY A 304 -36.12 26.59 18.36
N PRO A 305 -36.25 25.83 19.47
CA PRO A 305 -37.44 25.88 20.32
C PRO A 305 -37.51 27.22 21.06
N ARG A 306 -38.66 27.91 20.95
CA ARG A 306 -38.86 29.27 21.49
C ARG A 306 -38.99 29.38 23.02
N HIS A 307 -39.02 28.28 23.79
CA HIS A 307 -39.05 28.35 25.27
C HIS A 307 -38.42 27.12 25.95
N LEU A 308 -37.70 27.36 27.06
CA LEU A 308 -37.12 26.33 27.94
C LEU A 308 -38.20 25.66 28.80
N ARG A 309 -38.14 24.33 28.90
CA ARG A 309 -39.06 23.52 29.73
C ARG A 309 -38.67 23.59 31.22
N GLN A 310 -39.67 23.58 32.10
CA GLN A 310 -39.52 23.68 33.56
C GLN A 310 -38.59 22.60 34.17
N ALA A 311 -38.52 21.41 33.57
CA ALA A 311 -37.61 20.35 34.01
C ALA A 311 -36.13 20.75 33.86
N SER A 312 -35.79 21.51 32.81
CA SER A 312 -34.44 22.04 32.58
C SER A 312 -34.09 23.17 33.55
N MET A 313 -35.08 23.94 34.01
CA MET A 313 -34.90 24.97 35.04
C MET A 313 -34.58 24.37 36.41
N LYS A 314 -35.12 23.18 36.73
CA LYS A 314 -34.81 22.48 37.99
C LYS A 314 -33.36 22.01 38.03
N ILE A 315 -32.90 21.39 36.94
CA ILE A 315 -31.51 20.94 36.77
C ILE A 315 -30.55 22.13 36.82
N TRP A 316 -30.91 23.25 36.18
CA TRP A 316 -30.10 24.48 36.20
C TRP A 316 -30.02 25.11 37.58
N LYS A 317 -31.13 25.14 38.35
CA LYS A 317 -31.15 25.62 39.74
C LYS A 317 -30.36 24.72 40.70
N GLU A 318 -30.44 23.40 40.51
CA GLU A 318 -29.66 22.43 41.31
C GLU A 318 -28.16 22.55 41.03
N GLN A 319 -27.76 22.78 39.77
CA GLN A 319 -26.36 23.02 39.40
C GLN A 319 -25.84 24.38 39.91
N MET A 320 -26.66 25.43 39.90
CA MET A 320 -26.28 26.75 40.43
C MET A 320 -26.24 26.78 41.98
N ALA A 321 -27.04 25.97 42.66
CA ALA A 321 -27.02 25.83 44.11
C ALA A 321 -25.73 25.14 44.62
N LEU A 322 -25.12 24.27 43.82
CA LEU A 322 -23.82 23.66 44.11
C LEU A 322 -22.64 24.64 43.93
N THR A 323 -22.85 25.81 43.32
CA THR A 323 -21.81 26.81 43.06
C THR A 323 -21.83 27.99 44.05
N GLN A 324 -22.75 28.01 45.03
CA GLN A 324 -22.83 29.07 46.04
C GLN A 324 -22.40 28.58 47.42
N LEU A 325 -21.09 28.56 47.66
CA LEU A 325 -20.55 28.76 49.02
C LEU A 325 -20.11 30.23 49.14
N LYS A 326 -20.45 30.82 50.30
CA LYS A 326 -20.52 32.25 50.57
C LYS A 326 -19.15 32.96 50.55
N PRO A 327 -19.10 34.25 50.17
CA PRO A 327 -17.93 35.10 50.30
C PRO A 327 -17.88 35.66 51.72
N ASP A 328 -17.14 35.03 52.62
CA ASP A 328 -16.55 35.65 53.81
C ASP A 328 -15.76 34.58 54.58
N GLU A 329 -14.45 34.54 54.32
CA GLU A 329 -13.34 34.02 55.13
C GLU A 329 -12.17 33.66 54.18
N LEU A 330 -11.45 34.69 53.74
CA LEU A 330 -10.15 34.54 53.09
C LEU A 330 -9.06 35.05 54.05
N PRO A 331 -8.18 34.19 54.58
CA PRO A 331 -6.92 34.63 55.14
C PRO A 331 -5.91 34.84 53.99
N MET A 332 -5.44 36.08 53.92
CA MET A 332 -4.22 36.64 53.34
C MET A 332 -3.17 35.70 52.69
N SER A 333 -2.64 36.18 51.56
CA SER A 333 -1.55 35.70 50.67
C SER A 333 -0.17 35.47 51.35
N PRO A 334 0.94 35.06 50.67
CA PRO A 334 1.23 34.70 49.24
C PRO A 334 2.07 33.36 49.13
N PRO A 335 2.76 32.94 48.03
CA PRO A 335 3.08 33.63 46.76
C PRO A 335 2.90 32.82 45.45
N GLY A 336 2.94 33.55 44.33
CA GLY A 336 3.24 32.96 43.01
C GLY A 336 2.23 33.26 41.92
N VAL A 337 1.95 34.54 41.66
CA VAL A 337 1.51 34.95 40.32
C VAL A 337 2.69 34.65 39.39
N TYR A 338 2.60 33.61 38.57
CA TYR A 338 3.47 33.51 37.40
C TYR A 338 3.01 34.59 36.41
N GLN A 339 3.50 35.80 36.64
CA GLN A 339 3.66 36.78 35.58
C GLN A 339 4.48 36.09 34.48
N ALA A 340 3.98 36.12 33.25
CA ALA A 340 4.82 35.87 32.10
C ALA A 340 5.92 36.95 32.11
N SER A 341 7.10 36.57 32.58
CA SER A 341 8.31 37.37 32.38
C SER A 341 8.52 37.54 30.87
N PRO A 342 9.01 38.70 30.39
CA PRO A 342 9.55 38.79 29.05
C PRO A 342 10.66 37.75 28.93
N ALA A 343 10.68 37.05 27.79
CA ALA A 343 11.68 36.06 27.44
C ALA A 343 13.11 36.55 27.75
N ALA A 344 13.72 35.98 28.78
CA ALA A 344 15.13 36.16 29.09
C ALA A 344 15.82 34.81 28.87
N ASP A 345 16.65 34.77 27.83
CA ASP A 345 17.68 33.75 27.51
C ASP A 345 17.31 32.26 27.57
N LEU A 346 16.74 31.74 26.47
CA LEU A 346 16.94 30.35 26.07
C LEU A 346 17.71 30.34 24.76
N GLN A 347 19.05 30.35 24.84
CA GLN A 347 19.91 30.14 23.68
C GLN A 347 19.63 28.74 23.08
N GLN A 348 19.60 28.70 21.76
CA GLN A 348 19.48 27.49 20.93
C GLN A 348 20.48 26.41 21.39
N ILE A 349 20.06 25.15 21.43
CA ILE A 349 20.99 24.04 21.69
C ILE A 349 21.99 23.97 20.54
N PRO A 350 23.31 24.00 20.81
CA PRO A 350 24.33 24.01 19.75
C PRO A 350 24.24 22.77 18.84
N THR A 351 24.45 22.98 17.54
CA THR A 351 24.47 21.91 16.53
C THR A 351 25.48 20.81 16.84
N SER A 352 26.62 21.15 17.48
CA SER A 352 27.62 20.18 17.94
C SER A 352 27.05 19.20 18.98
N VAL A 353 26.23 19.68 19.90
CA VAL A 353 25.57 18.84 20.91
C VAL A 353 24.50 17.96 20.26
N ILE A 354 23.71 18.51 19.33
CA ILE A 354 22.71 17.75 18.55
C ILE A 354 23.41 16.62 17.78
N ARG A 355 24.51 16.91 17.09
CA ARG A 355 25.32 15.92 16.35
C ARG A 355 25.75 14.75 17.24
N ASN A 356 26.22 15.03 18.45
CA ASN A 356 26.64 13.99 19.39
C ASN A 356 25.49 13.05 19.74
N VAL A 357 24.29 13.58 19.98
CA VAL A 357 23.10 12.77 20.28
C VAL A 357 22.60 12.00 19.05
N LEU A 358 22.70 12.60 17.86
CA LEU A 358 22.37 11.91 16.61
C LEU A 358 23.30 10.72 16.36
N SER A 359 24.60 10.81 16.70
CA SER A 359 25.51 9.65 16.67
C SER A 359 25.04 8.52 17.59
N MET A 360 24.59 8.86 18.81
CA MET A 360 24.04 7.86 19.74
C MET A 360 22.79 7.17 19.18
N TYR A 361 21.90 7.93 18.53
CA TYR A 361 20.76 7.35 17.84
C TYR A 361 21.20 6.43 16.69
N LYS A 362 22.14 6.86 15.83
CA LYS A 362 22.69 6.04 14.73
C LYS A 362 23.22 4.69 15.24
N GLU A 363 24.01 4.74 16.30
CA GLU A 363 24.72 3.57 16.83
C GLU A 363 23.81 2.62 17.63
N SER A 364 22.84 3.16 18.36
CA SER A 364 22.11 2.38 19.39
C SER A 364 20.61 2.21 19.14
N LEU A 365 19.96 3.12 18.40
CA LEU A 365 18.51 3.13 18.24
C LEU A 365 18.04 3.03 16.79
N TYR A 366 18.88 3.32 15.79
CA TYR A 366 18.50 3.23 14.38
C TYR A 366 18.02 1.83 13.99
N GLY A 367 18.65 0.77 14.50
CA GLY A 367 18.21 -0.61 14.28
C GLY A 367 16.83 -0.95 14.88
N ILE A 368 16.31 -0.11 15.78
CA ILE A 368 14.98 -0.27 16.39
C ILE A 368 13.97 0.71 15.75
N TRP A 369 14.41 1.93 15.44
CA TRP A 369 13.63 3.01 14.83
C TRP A 369 14.29 3.50 13.53
N PRO A 370 14.27 2.74 12.42
CA PRO A 370 14.97 3.11 11.17
C PRO A 370 14.19 4.16 10.37
N LEU A 371 13.90 5.31 10.99
CA LEU A 371 13.00 6.34 10.45
C LEU A 371 13.74 7.50 9.78
N LEU A 372 14.97 7.79 10.21
CA LEU A 372 15.75 8.93 9.75
C LEU A 372 17.23 8.58 9.63
N ALA A 373 17.81 8.79 8.45
CA ALA A 373 19.25 8.71 8.22
C ALA A 373 19.94 9.92 8.88
N THR A 374 20.82 9.66 9.84
CA THR A 374 21.46 10.74 10.62
C THR A 374 22.38 11.62 9.79
N ASP A 375 23.02 11.05 8.77
CA ASP A 375 23.99 11.77 7.95
C ASP A 375 23.28 12.82 7.10
N ASP A 376 22.14 12.48 6.50
CA ASP A 376 21.27 13.43 5.78
C ASP A 376 20.73 14.51 6.72
N LEU A 377 20.27 14.12 7.92
CA LEU A 377 19.71 15.06 8.87
C LEU A 377 20.75 16.08 9.37
N ILE A 378 21.99 15.64 9.57
CA ILE A 378 23.12 16.52 9.91
C ILE A 378 23.45 17.46 8.75
N LEU A 379 23.55 16.95 7.53
CA LEU A 379 23.81 17.77 6.34
C LEU A 379 22.72 18.83 6.15
N ARG A 380 21.45 18.47 6.32
CA ARG A 380 20.30 19.38 6.27
C ARG A 380 20.37 20.44 7.37
N LEU A 381 20.73 20.04 8.60
CA LEU A 381 20.89 20.95 9.74
C LEU A 381 22.03 21.97 9.53
N GLU A 382 23.11 21.57 8.85
CA GLU A 382 24.27 22.44 8.58
C GLU A 382 24.10 23.30 7.33
N SER A 383 23.43 22.80 6.30
CA SER A 383 23.17 23.54 5.07
C SER A 383 22.01 24.53 5.22
N GLN A 384 21.03 24.23 6.08
CA GLN A 384 19.82 25.03 6.31
C GLN A 384 19.70 25.42 7.79
N THR A 385 20.73 26.07 8.33
CA THR A 385 20.86 26.44 9.75
C THR A 385 19.71 27.28 10.32
N SER A 386 18.90 27.89 9.46
CA SER A 386 17.75 28.73 9.85
C SER A 386 16.39 28.06 9.65
N ASP A 387 16.32 26.80 9.20
CA ASP A 387 15.03 26.09 9.04
C ASP A 387 14.52 25.61 10.41
N PRO A 388 13.43 26.21 10.95
CA PRO A 388 12.89 25.83 12.24
C PRO A 388 12.29 24.42 12.24
N THR A 389 11.92 23.89 11.07
CA THR A 389 11.30 22.57 10.91
C THR A 389 12.32 21.45 11.16
N ILE A 390 13.47 21.53 10.50
CA ILE A 390 14.57 20.58 10.67
C ILE A 390 15.12 20.66 12.10
N TYR A 391 15.23 21.88 12.64
CA TYR A 391 15.67 22.08 14.02
C TYR A 391 14.68 21.51 15.06
N ALA A 392 13.37 21.65 14.85
CA ALA A 392 12.36 21.05 15.71
C ALA A 392 12.38 19.50 15.63
N LEU A 393 12.54 18.94 14.42
CA LEU A 393 12.63 17.49 14.21
C LEU A 393 13.86 16.90 14.90
N THR A 394 15.03 17.50 14.69
CA THR A 394 16.30 17.05 15.29
C THR A 394 16.26 17.12 16.81
N THR A 395 15.75 18.22 17.37
CA THR A 395 15.62 18.34 18.84
C THR A 395 14.58 17.36 19.41
N ALA A 396 13.48 17.06 18.71
CA ALA A 396 12.52 16.02 19.10
C ALA A 396 13.18 14.63 19.13
N LEU A 397 13.91 14.28 18.07
CA LEU A 397 14.64 13.01 17.94
C LEU A 397 15.70 12.87 19.04
N CYS A 398 16.47 13.92 19.32
CA CYS A 398 17.45 13.92 20.40
C CYS A 398 16.80 13.71 21.77
N GLY A 399 15.67 14.39 22.04
CA GLY A 399 14.91 14.21 23.29
C GLY A 399 14.38 12.78 23.45
N ALA A 400 13.78 12.22 22.39
CA ALA A 400 13.33 10.83 22.37
C ALA A 400 14.48 9.84 22.58
N THR A 401 15.63 10.08 21.94
CA THR A 401 16.84 9.25 22.04
C THR A 401 17.38 9.22 23.47
N LEU A 402 17.61 10.39 24.07
CA LEU A 402 18.14 10.50 25.43
C LEU A 402 17.17 9.93 26.47
N SER A 403 15.86 10.14 26.29
CA SER A 403 14.85 9.54 27.16
C SER A 403 14.83 8.02 27.05
N ASN A 404 15.00 7.47 25.84
CA ASN A 404 14.98 6.03 25.64
C ASN A 404 16.22 5.34 26.21
N MET A 405 17.37 6.01 26.14
CA MET A 405 18.65 5.52 26.66
C MET A 405 18.87 5.88 28.13
N SER A 406 18.01 6.72 28.73
CA SER A 406 18.19 7.29 30.08
C SER A 406 19.56 7.97 30.27
N ARG A 407 19.97 8.77 29.26
CA ARG A 407 21.28 9.46 29.22
C ARG A 407 21.13 10.98 29.26
N THR A 408 22.21 11.66 29.62
CA THR A 408 22.36 13.11 29.51
C THR A 408 23.61 13.43 28.70
N VAL A 409 23.69 14.63 28.12
CA VAL A 409 24.83 15.08 27.31
C VAL A 409 25.37 16.39 27.87
N MET A 410 26.69 16.53 27.90
CA MET A 410 27.31 17.79 28.36
C MET A 410 27.32 18.82 27.23
N ASP A 411 27.05 20.07 27.60
CA ASP A 411 27.25 21.22 26.74
C ASP A 411 28.44 22.02 27.28
N GLU A 412 29.56 22.06 26.55
CA GLU A 412 30.77 22.78 26.99
C GLU A 412 30.53 24.30 27.08
N SER A 413 29.54 24.83 26.36
CA SER A 413 29.19 26.25 26.36
C SER A 413 28.33 26.68 27.55
N ARG A 414 27.64 25.72 28.18
CA ARG A 414 26.73 25.93 29.30
C ARG A 414 27.10 24.94 30.39
N GLN A 415 27.79 25.38 31.45
CA GLN A 415 28.26 24.53 32.56
C GLN A 415 27.12 23.67 33.19
N GLY A 416 26.77 22.54 32.57
CA GLY A 416 25.61 21.72 32.93
C GLY A 416 25.32 20.61 31.91
N ALA A 417 24.74 19.51 32.40
CA ALA A 417 24.27 18.42 31.57
C ALA A 417 22.86 18.72 31.04
N LEU A 418 22.66 18.56 29.73
CA LEU A 418 21.37 18.62 29.09
C LEU A 418 20.72 17.23 29.13
N ASP A 419 19.50 17.18 29.67
CA ASP A 419 18.67 15.99 29.71
C ASP A 419 17.67 15.98 28.54
N ALA A 420 16.93 14.87 28.41
CA ALA A 420 15.92 14.72 27.38
C ALA A 420 14.83 15.81 27.43
N GLU A 421 14.48 16.30 28.63
CA GLU A 421 13.47 17.34 28.82
C GLU A 421 13.93 18.70 28.25
N ALA A 422 15.22 19.02 28.33
CA ALA A 422 15.78 20.23 27.73
C ALA A 422 15.58 20.27 26.20
N PHE A 423 15.83 19.15 25.51
CA PHE A 423 15.62 19.02 24.07
C PHE A 423 14.13 19.13 23.68
N ILE A 424 13.24 18.54 24.47
CA ILE A 424 11.79 18.56 24.22
C ILE A 424 11.21 19.95 24.45
N LYS A 425 11.69 20.67 25.48
CA LYS A 425 11.34 22.08 25.69
C LYS A 425 11.78 22.94 24.52
N GLU A 426 12.98 22.71 23.99
CA GLU A 426 13.48 23.45 22.83
C GLU A 426 12.66 23.15 21.57
N CYS A 427 12.36 21.88 21.28
CA CYS A 427 11.47 21.50 20.19
C CYS A 427 10.12 22.21 20.28
N ARG A 428 9.48 22.21 21.45
CA ARG A 428 8.17 22.88 21.66
C ARG A 428 8.28 24.40 21.53
N ARG A 429 9.38 25.01 22.00
CA ARG A 429 9.64 26.44 21.83
C ARG A 429 9.72 26.79 20.33
N VAL A 430 10.48 26.01 19.56
CA VAL A 430 10.69 26.21 18.12
C VAL A 430 9.39 25.97 17.35
N ARG A 431 8.61 24.92 17.65
CA ARG A 431 7.26 24.74 17.09
C ARG A 431 6.32 25.91 17.39
N GLY A 432 6.57 26.67 18.45
CA GLY A 432 5.82 27.89 18.78
C GLY A 432 6.21 29.12 17.95
N THR A 433 7.29 29.07 17.17
CA THR A 433 7.77 30.22 16.37
C THR A 433 7.29 30.23 14.92
N TYR A 434 6.61 29.18 14.46
CA TYR A 434 6.09 29.06 13.09
C TYR A 434 4.79 28.25 13.07
N ASP A 435 4.00 28.39 12.01
CA ASP A 435 2.82 27.55 11.80
C ASP A 435 3.24 26.18 11.28
N TYR A 436 3.57 25.27 12.20
CA TYR A 436 3.99 23.91 11.84
C TYR A 436 2.85 23.06 11.24
N MET A 437 1.60 23.52 11.32
CA MET A 437 0.45 22.79 10.79
C MET A 437 0.21 23.09 9.31
N GLU A 438 0.79 24.16 8.76
CA GLU A 438 0.60 24.58 7.36
C GLU A 438 1.93 25.03 6.71
N PRO A 439 2.56 24.22 5.81
CA PRO A 439 2.11 22.93 5.30
C PRO A 439 2.50 21.75 6.19
N VAL A 440 1.68 20.70 6.18
CA VAL A 440 2.04 19.40 6.78
C VAL A 440 3.09 18.71 5.90
N THR A 441 4.22 18.35 6.49
CA THR A 441 5.31 17.60 5.83
C THR A 441 5.63 16.32 6.60
N LEU A 442 6.47 15.44 6.02
CA LEU A 442 6.99 14.28 6.72
C LEU A 442 7.74 14.66 8.01
N ASP A 443 8.47 15.79 8.00
CA ASP A 443 9.16 16.29 9.19
C ASP A 443 8.16 16.67 10.30
N THR A 444 7.00 17.24 9.95
CA THR A 444 5.91 17.54 10.92
C THR A 444 5.35 16.26 11.55
N VAL A 445 5.15 15.21 10.74
CA VAL A 445 4.69 13.88 11.21
C VAL A 445 5.70 13.29 12.19
N LEU A 446 6.97 13.22 11.78
CA LEU A 446 8.05 12.62 12.57
C LEU A 446 8.34 13.39 13.85
N THR A 447 8.30 14.72 13.82
CA THR A 447 8.46 15.56 15.03
C THR A 447 7.41 15.21 16.09
N SER A 448 6.15 15.05 15.67
CA SER A 448 5.04 14.67 16.55
C SER A 448 5.19 13.23 17.06
N TYR A 449 5.67 12.32 16.22
CA TYR A 449 5.95 10.93 16.59
C TYR A 449 7.08 10.81 17.64
N PHE A 450 8.18 11.55 17.50
CA PHE A 450 9.26 11.54 18.50
C PHE A 450 8.84 12.18 19.83
N LEU A 451 7.98 13.21 19.81
CA LEU A 451 7.36 13.73 21.03
C LEU A 451 6.50 12.68 21.73
N HIS A 452 5.75 11.87 20.96
CA HIS A 452 5.01 10.73 21.51
C HIS A 452 5.95 9.72 22.19
N ILE A 453 7.04 9.31 21.52
CA ILE A 453 8.03 8.37 22.09
C ILE A 453 8.57 8.89 23.42
N PHE A 454 8.93 10.17 23.49
CA PHE A 454 9.43 10.79 24.71
C PHE A 454 8.41 10.72 25.86
N TYR A 455 7.18 11.18 25.64
CA TYR A 455 6.16 11.17 26.68
C TYR A 455 5.66 9.76 27.01
N GLY A 456 5.70 8.82 26.06
CA GLY A 456 5.31 7.42 26.24
C GLY A 456 6.22 6.65 27.19
N ARG A 457 7.46 7.11 27.40
CA ARG A 457 8.38 6.56 28.42
C ARG A 457 8.10 7.07 29.84
N GLN A 458 7.25 8.09 30.00
CA GLN A 458 6.93 8.68 31.29
C GLN A 458 5.53 8.25 31.76
N ALA A 459 5.46 7.41 32.80
CA ALA A 459 4.19 6.92 33.36
C ALA A 459 3.23 8.04 33.81
N SER A 460 3.74 9.22 34.15
CA SER A 460 2.92 10.38 34.56
C SER A 460 2.36 11.21 33.39
N ARG A 461 2.70 10.87 32.13
CA ARG A 461 2.41 11.70 30.95
C ARG A 461 1.67 10.94 29.83
N GLU A 462 0.92 9.90 30.17
CA GLU A 462 0.15 9.09 29.21
C GLU A 462 -0.77 9.92 28.30
N GLN A 463 -1.42 10.96 28.85
CA GLN A 463 -2.30 11.85 28.07
C GLN A 463 -1.53 12.64 27.00
N MET A 464 -0.30 13.08 27.32
CA MET A 464 0.55 13.81 26.37
C MET A 464 1.04 12.85 25.27
N ALA A 465 1.45 11.63 25.65
CA ALA A 465 1.81 10.61 24.69
C ALA A 465 0.63 10.30 23.73
N ALA A 466 -0.58 10.14 24.27
CA ALA A 466 -1.79 9.89 23.50
C ALA A 466 -2.18 11.08 22.60
N PHE A 467 -1.91 12.32 23.01
CA PHE A 467 -2.11 13.50 22.17
C PHE A 467 -1.14 13.49 20.98
N TYR A 468 0.16 13.34 21.22
CA TYR A 468 1.17 13.44 20.17
C TYR A 468 1.10 12.31 19.14
N ILE A 469 0.68 11.10 19.52
CA ILE A 469 0.45 10.03 18.54
C ILE A 469 -0.75 10.32 17.65
N ARG A 470 -1.83 10.91 18.21
CA ARG A 470 -3.00 11.32 17.42
C ARG A 470 -2.68 12.50 16.51
N GLU A 471 -1.86 13.43 16.99
CA GLU A 471 -1.32 14.52 16.19
C GLU A 471 -0.49 13.99 15.01
N ALA A 472 0.44 13.05 15.27
CA ALA A 472 1.25 12.40 14.22
C ALA A 472 0.38 11.66 13.18
N ILE A 473 -0.62 10.88 13.62
CA ILE A 473 -1.55 10.19 12.73
C ILE A 473 -2.36 11.18 11.89
N THR A 474 -2.82 12.27 12.50
CA THR A 474 -3.58 13.32 11.80
C THR A 474 -2.72 13.97 10.72
N PHE A 475 -1.46 14.30 11.03
CA PHE A 475 -0.51 14.80 10.03
C PHE A 475 -0.20 13.77 8.95
N ALA A 476 -0.02 12.49 9.29
CA ALA A 476 0.20 11.44 8.30
C ALA A 476 -0.99 11.32 7.34
N HIS A 477 -2.22 11.46 7.84
CA HIS A 477 -3.43 11.49 7.02
C HIS A 477 -3.48 12.74 6.13
N MET A 478 -3.22 13.93 6.67
CA MET A 478 -3.18 15.18 5.91
C MET A 478 -2.09 15.19 4.84
N PHE A 479 -0.94 14.57 5.12
CA PHE A 479 0.15 14.36 4.16
C PHE A 479 -0.17 13.29 3.11
N GLY A 480 -1.25 12.52 3.30
CA GLY A 480 -1.70 11.51 2.35
C GLY A 480 -1.08 10.12 2.54
N MET A 481 -0.34 9.85 3.62
CA MET A 481 0.35 8.55 3.85
C MET A 481 -0.60 7.35 3.97
N HIS A 482 -1.89 7.60 4.13
CA HIS A 482 -2.96 6.58 4.12
C HIS A 482 -3.37 6.14 2.72
N LEU A 483 -2.87 6.81 1.67
CA LEU A 483 -3.11 6.49 0.27
C LEU A 483 -1.87 5.84 -0.32
N GLU A 484 -2.07 4.72 -1.01
CA GLU A 484 -1.01 4.01 -1.73
C GLU A 484 -0.27 4.92 -2.70
N ASP A 485 -1.01 5.74 -3.46
CA ASP A 485 -0.43 6.70 -4.40
C ASP A 485 0.59 7.66 -3.74
N THR A 486 0.42 7.99 -2.46
CA THR A 486 1.30 8.95 -1.79
C THR A 486 2.64 8.33 -1.47
N TYR A 487 2.68 7.12 -0.90
CA TYR A 487 3.95 6.44 -0.65
C TYR A 487 4.49 5.76 -1.90
N ALA A 488 3.64 5.31 -2.83
CA ALA A 488 4.05 4.87 -4.16
C ALA A 488 4.85 5.95 -4.87
N ARG A 489 4.55 7.24 -4.75
CA ARG A 489 5.41 8.31 -5.31
C ARG A 489 6.84 8.29 -4.77
N TYR A 490 7.04 7.91 -3.51
CA TYR A 490 8.36 7.79 -2.89
C TYR A 490 9.02 6.43 -3.16
N PHE A 491 8.23 5.38 -3.41
CA PHE A 491 8.69 4.01 -3.62
C PHE A 491 8.61 3.51 -5.07
N THR A 492 8.07 4.27 -6.03
CA THR A 492 7.87 3.79 -7.43
C THR A 492 9.21 3.37 -8.03
N GLY A 493 10.28 4.14 -7.81
CA GLY A 493 11.60 3.77 -8.28
C GLY A 493 12.09 2.44 -7.68
N PHE A 494 11.84 2.24 -6.38
CA PHE A 494 12.16 0.98 -5.69
C PHE A 494 11.29 -0.19 -6.19
N LEU A 495 9.98 0.00 -6.37
CA LEU A 495 9.07 -1.02 -6.90
C LEU A 495 9.41 -1.42 -8.35
N ASN A 496 9.85 -0.45 -9.16
CA ASN A 496 10.36 -0.71 -10.51
C ASN A 496 11.63 -1.57 -10.45
N LEU A 497 12.56 -1.29 -9.54
CA LEU A 497 13.72 -2.15 -9.31
C LEU A 497 13.32 -3.55 -8.84
N VAL A 498 12.44 -3.67 -7.84
CA VAL A 498 11.91 -4.97 -7.39
C VAL A 498 11.33 -5.76 -8.56
N THR A 499 10.56 -5.11 -9.43
CA THR A 499 9.99 -5.73 -10.63
C THR A 499 11.07 -6.20 -11.60
N LEU A 500 12.11 -5.39 -11.85
CA LEU A 500 13.25 -5.77 -12.71
C LEU A 500 13.98 -7.00 -12.16
N PHE A 501 14.27 -7.02 -10.85
CA PHE A 501 15.01 -8.10 -10.21
C PHE A 501 14.15 -9.35 -9.96
N SER A 502 12.82 -9.23 -9.84
CA SER A 502 11.94 -10.39 -9.74
C SER A 502 11.69 -11.07 -11.09
N THR A 503 11.79 -10.32 -12.20
CA THR A 503 11.46 -10.81 -13.55
C THR A 503 12.26 -12.06 -13.97
N PRO A 504 13.58 -12.16 -13.75
CA PRO A 504 14.34 -13.36 -14.08
C PRO A 504 14.07 -14.57 -13.16
N GLY A 505 13.59 -14.31 -11.94
CA GLY A 505 13.37 -15.35 -10.92
C GLY A 505 14.66 -15.89 -10.27
N ARG A 506 14.49 -16.71 -9.24
CA ARG A 506 15.59 -17.24 -8.41
C ARG A 506 16.57 -18.13 -9.19
N ASP A 507 16.05 -18.95 -10.10
CA ASP A 507 16.85 -19.92 -10.87
C ASP A 507 17.86 -19.24 -11.80
N PHE A 508 17.49 -18.07 -12.35
CA PHE A 508 18.36 -17.25 -13.18
C PHE A 508 19.59 -16.77 -12.41
N PHE A 509 19.38 -16.12 -11.26
CA PHE A 509 20.48 -15.63 -10.43
C PHE A 509 21.24 -16.77 -9.76
N GLY A 510 20.57 -17.87 -9.42
CA GLY A 510 21.20 -19.08 -8.91
C GLY A 510 22.14 -19.76 -9.92
N ARG A 511 21.86 -19.64 -11.22
CA ARG A 511 22.77 -20.11 -12.29
C ARG A 511 23.92 -19.13 -12.55
N TRP A 512 23.69 -17.83 -12.39
CA TRP A 512 24.72 -16.80 -12.57
C TRP A 512 25.72 -16.76 -11.39
N THR A 513 25.23 -17.02 -10.18
CA THR A 513 26.06 -17.14 -8.98
C THR A 513 26.55 -18.59 -8.84
N SER A 514 27.80 -18.80 -8.39
CA SER A 514 28.44 -20.14 -8.33
C SER A 514 27.78 -21.14 -7.34
N GLN A 515 26.58 -20.84 -6.82
CA GLN A 515 25.81 -21.70 -5.92
C GLN A 515 24.89 -22.70 -6.64
N GLY A 516 24.73 -22.64 -7.97
CA GLY A 516 23.76 -23.45 -8.72
C GLY A 516 24.32 -24.29 -9.86
N SER A 517 25.36 -25.11 -9.63
CA SER A 517 25.91 -26.03 -10.65
C SER A 517 24.88 -27.03 -11.23
N ASN A 518 23.74 -27.23 -10.56
CA ASN A 518 22.66 -28.12 -10.99
C ASN A 518 21.43 -27.42 -11.60
N VAL A 519 21.41 -26.08 -11.71
CA VAL A 519 20.25 -25.34 -12.24
C VAL A 519 20.42 -25.16 -13.75
N THR A 520 19.51 -25.75 -14.53
CA THR A 520 19.46 -25.58 -15.98
C THR A 520 18.35 -24.60 -16.35
N MET A 521 18.65 -23.65 -17.24
CA MET A 521 17.64 -22.74 -17.81
C MET A 521 17.38 -23.14 -19.26
N SER A 522 16.12 -23.35 -19.60
CA SER A 522 15.71 -23.64 -20.96
C SER A 522 15.78 -22.40 -21.86
N ARG A 523 15.86 -22.62 -23.17
CA ARG A 523 15.82 -21.57 -24.18
C ARG A 523 14.56 -20.70 -24.07
N ASP A 524 13.40 -21.31 -23.84
CA ASP A 524 12.12 -20.59 -23.77
C ASP A 524 12.02 -19.70 -22.54
N GLN A 525 12.56 -20.14 -21.39
CA GLN A 525 12.64 -19.32 -20.18
C GLN A 525 13.51 -18.08 -20.39
N LEU A 526 14.69 -18.25 -21.01
CA LEU A 526 15.58 -17.11 -21.31
C LEU A 526 14.95 -16.13 -22.31
N LEU A 527 14.20 -16.63 -23.30
CA LEU A 527 13.42 -15.79 -24.23
C LEU A 527 12.33 -15.00 -23.52
N LEU A 528 11.59 -15.62 -22.60
CA LEU A 528 10.55 -14.94 -21.83
C LEU A 528 11.13 -13.82 -20.96
N ILE A 529 12.25 -14.06 -20.29
CA ILE A 529 12.96 -13.06 -19.49
C ILE A 529 13.39 -11.88 -20.38
N GLN A 530 14.04 -12.17 -21.52
CA GLN A 530 14.46 -11.12 -22.46
C GLN A 530 13.28 -10.29 -22.98
N HIS A 531 12.17 -10.92 -23.33
CA HIS A 531 10.97 -10.23 -23.83
C HIS A 531 10.29 -9.40 -22.74
N ALA A 532 10.23 -9.89 -21.50
CA ALA A 532 9.70 -9.14 -20.37
C ALA A 532 10.53 -7.88 -20.10
N LEU A 533 11.86 -8.01 -20.11
CA LEU A 533 12.80 -6.91 -19.87
C LEU A 533 12.95 -5.94 -21.06
N GLN A 534 12.42 -6.25 -22.24
CA GLN A 534 12.40 -5.31 -23.37
C GLN A 534 11.36 -4.20 -23.20
N ARG A 535 10.33 -4.42 -22.38
CA ARG A 535 9.26 -3.45 -22.17
C ARG A 535 9.77 -2.30 -21.29
N PRO A 536 9.63 -1.03 -21.71
CA PRO A 536 9.93 0.08 -20.82
C PRO A 536 8.95 0.03 -19.64
N LEU A 537 9.48 0.12 -18.42
CA LEU A 537 8.65 0.26 -17.23
C LEU A 537 7.93 1.61 -17.26
N GLU A 538 6.71 1.65 -16.75
CA GLU A 538 6.00 2.92 -16.56
C GLU A 538 6.78 3.75 -15.54
N ASN A 539 7.33 4.86 -16.02
CA ASN A 539 8.11 5.80 -15.22
C ASN A 539 7.33 7.10 -15.12
N PRO A 540 6.62 7.34 -14.01
CA PRO A 540 5.90 8.59 -13.79
C PRO A 540 6.86 9.78 -13.74
N SER A 541 6.37 10.97 -14.05
CA SER A 541 7.17 12.21 -14.16
C SER A 541 7.85 12.67 -12.86
N TYR A 542 7.63 11.98 -11.75
CA TYR A 542 8.15 12.32 -10.42
C TYR A 542 9.32 11.42 -9.98
N ILE A 543 9.73 10.42 -10.78
CA ILE A 543 10.97 9.67 -10.50
C ILE A 543 12.15 10.60 -10.76
N ASN A 544 13.09 10.67 -9.80
CA ASN A 544 14.27 11.51 -9.94
C ASN A 544 15.34 10.85 -10.86
N ASP A 545 16.27 11.67 -11.36
CA ASP A 545 17.31 11.21 -12.30
C ASP A 545 18.16 10.05 -11.73
N ILE A 546 18.44 10.05 -10.42
CA ILE A 546 19.20 9.00 -9.72
C ILE A 546 18.45 7.66 -9.82
N GLN A 547 17.17 7.64 -9.45
CA GLN A 547 16.34 6.45 -9.54
C GLN A 547 16.16 5.97 -10.99
N MET A 548 16.00 6.89 -11.94
CA MET A 548 15.89 6.56 -13.36
C MET A 548 17.16 5.90 -13.89
N VAL A 549 18.34 6.41 -13.50
CA VAL A 549 19.63 5.82 -13.86
C VAL A 549 19.71 4.37 -13.37
N ASP A 550 19.37 4.10 -12.11
CA ASP A 550 19.43 2.75 -11.56
C ASP A 550 18.50 1.78 -12.28
N ILE A 551 17.26 2.20 -12.56
CA ILE A 551 16.27 1.38 -13.28
C ILE A 551 16.77 1.06 -14.70
N VAL A 552 17.16 2.07 -15.46
CA VAL A 552 17.55 1.92 -16.88
C VAL A 552 18.81 1.07 -17.00
N VAL A 553 19.85 1.36 -16.20
CA VAL A 553 21.10 0.60 -16.25
C VAL A 553 20.87 -0.84 -15.78
N SER A 554 20.16 -1.05 -14.68
CA SER A 554 19.87 -2.40 -14.15
C SER A 554 19.05 -3.23 -15.14
N GLN A 555 18.06 -2.64 -15.82
CA GLN A 555 17.27 -3.32 -16.84
C GLN A 555 18.15 -3.85 -17.98
N HIS A 556 19.02 -3.00 -18.54
CA HIS A 556 19.87 -3.39 -19.66
C HIS A 556 21.02 -4.31 -19.23
N TRP A 557 21.51 -4.17 -18.01
CA TRP A 557 22.47 -5.09 -17.42
C TRP A 557 21.91 -6.52 -17.32
N ILE A 558 20.70 -6.69 -16.76
CA ILE A 558 20.06 -8.02 -16.66
C ILE A 558 19.82 -8.62 -18.06
N ARG A 559 19.46 -7.80 -19.06
CA ARG A 559 19.35 -8.26 -20.46
C ARG A 559 20.68 -8.77 -21.02
N SER A 560 21.80 -8.10 -20.71
CA SER A 560 23.15 -8.55 -21.08
C SER A 560 23.52 -9.87 -20.40
N LEU A 561 23.19 -10.03 -19.11
CA LEU A 561 23.41 -11.29 -18.38
C LEU A 561 22.61 -12.44 -18.99
N ALA A 562 21.34 -12.20 -19.32
CA ALA A 562 20.49 -13.22 -19.95
C ALA A 562 21.01 -13.63 -21.33
N TRP A 563 21.61 -12.71 -22.08
CA TRP A 563 22.27 -13.05 -23.35
C TRP A 563 23.54 -13.88 -23.12
N LYS A 564 24.41 -13.49 -22.18
CA LYS A 564 25.61 -14.27 -21.82
C LYS A 564 25.26 -15.69 -21.37
N LEU A 565 24.22 -15.85 -20.55
CA LEU A 565 23.71 -17.18 -20.17
C LEU A 565 23.20 -17.98 -21.37
N SER A 566 22.60 -17.32 -22.35
CA SER A 566 22.16 -17.96 -23.60
C SER A 566 23.35 -18.43 -24.44
N VAL A 567 24.46 -17.69 -24.44
CA VAL A 567 25.74 -18.09 -25.06
C VAL A 567 26.31 -19.32 -24.36
N ILE A 568 26.46 -19.28 -23.04
CA ILE A 568 26.99 -20.40 -22.23
C ILE A 568 26.11 -21.66 -22.38
N SER A 569 24.80 -21.48 -22.58
CA SER A 569 23.86 -22.59 -22.79
C SER A 569 23.80 -23.09 -24.23
N GLY A 570 24.59 -22.52 -25.16
CA GLY A 570 24.62 -22.92 -26.57
C GLY A 570 23.37 -22.55 -27.38
N TYR A 571 22.60 -21.55 -26.94
CA TYR A 571 21.36 -21.13 -27.62
C TYR A 571 21.53 -19.99 -28.61
N VAL A 572 22.67 -19.29 -28.56
CA VAL A 572 22.97 -18.16 -29.44
C VAL A 572 23.63 -18.64 -30.72
N MET A 573 23.12 -18.19 -31.87
CA MET A 573 23.62 -18.58 -33.19
C MET A 573 23.85 -17.33 -34.06
N PRO A 574 24.82 -17.33 -34.99
CA PRO A 574 25.07 -16.21 -35.91
C PRO A 574 23.84 -15.80 -36.76
N ASN A 575 23.01 -16.79 -37.11
CA ASN A 575 21.78 -16.60 -37.89
C ASN A 575 20.52 -16.72 -37.01
N GLY A 576 20.67 -16.58 -35.69
CA GLY A 576 19.57 -16.65 -34.73
C GLY A 576 18.57 -15.50 -34.92
N LYS A 577 17.36 -15.66 -34.41
CA LYS A 577 16.39 -14.56 -34.36
C LYS A 577 16.71 -13.66 -33.16
N ARG A 578 16.80 -12.35 -33.40
CA ARG A 578 16.88 -11.27 -32.39
C ARG A 578 17.63 -11.67 -31.12
N GLU A 579 16.93 -12.02 -30.04
CA GLU A 579 17.46 -12.26 -28.68
C GLU A 579 18.45 -13.42 -28.62
N MET A 580 18.34 -14.37 -29.55
CA MET A 580 19.22 -15.53 -29.69
C MET A 580 20.24 -15.36 -30.84
N ASN A 581 20.45 -14.12 -31.27
CA ASN A 581 21.46 -13.75 -32.26
C ASN A 581 22.73 -13.24 -31.56
N VAL A 582 23.90 -13.51 -32.17
CA VAL A 582 25.19 -12.97 -31.72
C VAL A 582 25.22 -11.44 -31.73
N GLU A 583 24.42 -10.77 -32.55
CA GLU A 583 24.37 -9.30 -32.70
C GLU A 583 23.43 -8.62 -31.68
N TYR A 584 22.66 -9.38 -30.90
CA TYR A 584 21.70 -8.82 -29.94
C TYR A 584 22.29 -7.84 -28.90
N PRO A 585 23.54 -8.00 -28.42
CA PRO A 585 24.16 -7.03 -27.51
C PRO A 585 24.28 -5.62 -28.09
N LEU A 586 24.30 -5.46 -29.42
CA LEU A 586 24.23 -4.14 -30.06
C LEU A 586 22.94 -3.41 -29.68
N GLU A 587 21.81 -4.10 -29.75
CA GLU A 587 20.51 -3.53 -29.40
C GLU A 587 20.45 -3.15 -27.92
N ILE A 588 20.94 -4.03 -27.04
CA ILE A 588 20.99 -3.76 -25.59
C ILE A 588 21.85 -2.52 -25.30
N ALA A 589 23.05 -2.44 -25.86
CA ALA A 589 23.97 -1.33 -25.65
C ALA A 589 23.43 0.00 -26.20
N GLN A 590 22.82 0.00 -27.39
CA GLN A 590 22.19 1.19 -27.97
C GLN A 590 20.99 1.66 -27.12
N HIS A 591 20.22 0.73 -26.55
CA HIS A 591 19.10 1.09 -25.69
C HIS A 591 19.61 1.67 -24.37
N ALA A 592 20.64 1.07 -23.76
CA ALA A 592 21.29 1.59 -22.57
C ALA A 592 21.81 3.02 -22.81
N LEU A 593 22.61 3.23 -23.85
CA LEU A 593 23.16 4.55 -24.22
C LEU A 593 22.08 5.61 -24.40
N ARG A 594 21.00 5.29 -25.13
CA ARG A 594 19.88 6.23 -25.31
C ARG A 594 19.16 6.55 -24.00
N GLY A 595 19.03 5.57 -23.11
CA GLY A 595 18.38 5.74 -21.82
C GLY A 595 19.22 6.56 -20.84
N VAL A 596 20.55 6.45 -20.90
CA VAL A 596 21.46 7.12 -19.95
C VAL A 596 21.96 8.49 -20.41
N SER A 597 22.01 8.75 -21.72
CA SER A 597 22.63 9.95 -22.28
C SER A 597 21.94 11.27 -21.93
N GLN A 598 20.71 11.21 -21.43
CA GLN A 598 19.93 12.36 -20.99
C GLN A 598 20.24 12.82 -19.55
N PHE A 599 20.97 12.02 -18.77
CA PHE A 599 21.22 12.29 -17.36
C PHE A 599 22.62 12.85 -17.10
N SER A 600 22.76 13.63 -16.02
CA SER A 600 24.05 14.20 -15.62
C SER A 600 24.98 13.15 -15.00
N PRO A 601 26.32 13.29 -15.11
CA PRO A 601 27.29 12.38 -14.46
C PRO A 601 27.06 12.21 -12.96
N ALA A 602 26.65 13.28 -12.27
CA ALA A 602 26.36 13.26 -10.84
C ALA A 602 25.24 12.27 -10.47
N ALA A 603 24.27 12.02 -11.36
CA ALA A 603 23.22 11.04 -11.11
C ALA A 603 23.75 9.60 -11.08
N PHE A 604 24.86 9.30 -11.76
CA PHE A 604 25.50 7.98 -11.76
C PHE A 604 26.41 7.80 -10.55
N GLU A 605 27.13 8.85 -10.15
CA GLU A 605 28.14 8.81 -9.10
C GLU A 605 27.55 8.53 -7.71
N VAL A 606 26.28 8.87 -7.47
CA VAL A 606 25.58 8.62 -6.19
C VAL A 606 25.39 7.12 -5.90
N HIS A 607 25.36 6.26 -6.92
CA HIS A 607 25.16 4.81 -6.77
C HIS A 607 26.42 4.04 -6.38
N GLY A 608 27.58 4.68 -6.39
CA GLY A 608 28.86 4.03 -6.10
C GLY A 608 29.29 2.99 -7.16
N PRO A 609 30.27 2.13 -6.83
CA PRO A 609 30.97 1.31 -7.82
C PRO A 609 30.10 0.23 -8.50
N GLY A 610 28.99 -0.19 -7.88
CA GLY A 610 28.08 -1.17 -8.46
C GLY A 610 27.48 -0.73 -9.81
N MET A 611 27.26 0.56 -9.99
CA MET A 611 26.74 1.11 -11.26
C MET A 611 27.74 0.96 -12.40
N GLU A 612 29.03 1.13 -12.10
CA GLU A 612 30.12 0.99 -13.05
C GLU A 612 30.25 -0.46 -13.51
N VAL A 613 30.12 -1.43 -12.58
CA VAL A 613 30.15 -2.86 -12.90
C VAL A 613 29.02 -3.22 -13.86
N LYS A 614 27.80 -2.74 -13.61
CA LYS A 614 26.64 -2.99 -14.50
C LYS A 614 26.90 -2.44 -15.92
N MET A 615 27.43 -1.24 -16.02
CA MET A 615 27.76 -0.61 -17.32
C MET A 615 28.91 -1.31 -18.04
N TYR A 616 29.95 -1.72 -17.30
CA TYR A 616 31.05 -2.52 -17.81
C TYR A 616 30.58 -3.86 -18.39
N GLU A 617 29.65 -4.54 -17.71
CA GLU A 617 29.08 -5.80 -18.18
C GLU A 617 28.32 -5.65 -19.50
N ILE A 618 27.58 -4.54 -19.67
CA ILE A 618 26.92 -4.20 -20.93
C ILE A 618 27.96 -3.96 -22.04
N ALA A 619 29.01 -3.20 -21.76
CA ALA A 619 30.08 -2.91 -22.71
C ALA A 619 30.82 -4.18 -23.14
N THR A 620 31.11 -5.05 -22.18
CA THR A 620 31.80 -6.31 -22.40
C THR A 620 30.94 -7.27 -23.23
N ALA A 621 29.63 -7.38 -22.98
CA ALA A 621 28.74 -8.19 -23.80
C ALA A 621 28.75 -7.73 -25.28
N LEU A 622 28.81 -6.42 -25.53
CA LEU A 622 28.95 -5.89 -26.89
C LEU A 622 30.33 -6.18 -27.50
N ALA A 623 31.41 -6.05 -26.71
CA ALA A 623 32.76 -6.40 -27.15
C ALA A 623 32.85 -7.89 -27.55
N ASP A 624 32.32 -8.79 -26.74
CA ASP A 624 32.28 -10.23 -27.01
C ASP A 624 31.49 -10.53 -28.29
N SER A 625 30.34 -9.84 -28.50
CA SER A 625 29.56 -9.93 -29.74
C SER A 625 30.35 -9.52 -31.00
N ILE A 626 31.19 -8.49 -30.91
CA ILE A 626 32.03 -8.04 -32.03
C ILE A 626 33.10 -9.09 -32.35
N LEU A 627 33.70 -9.70 -31.33
CA LEU A 627 34.71 -10.75 -31.50
C LEU A 627 34.13 -12.02 -32.14
N CYS A 628 32.88 -12.39 -31.81
CA CYS A 628 32.21 -13.54 -32.43
C CYS A 628 31.91 -13.36 -33.93
N LYS A 629 31.83 -12.13 -34.44
CA LYS A 629 31.58 -11.84 -35.87
C LYS A 629 32.15 -10.46 -36.24
N PRO A 630 33.36 -10.38 -36.84
CA PRO A 630 33.94 -9.13 -37.31
C PRO A 630 33.01 -8.42 -38.32
N GLU A 631 32.94 -7.09 -38.30
CA GLU A 631 32.09 -6.32 -39.23
C GLU A 631 32.54 -6.44 -40.69
N GLU A 632 31.58 -6.64 -41.60
CA GLU A 632 31.71 -6.24 -43.00
C GLU A 632 31.37 -4.74 -43.10
N GLN A 633 32.21 -3.97 -43.79
CA GLN A 633 32.10 -2.51 -43.90
C GLN A 633 30.73 -2.10 -44.48
N SER A 634 29.86 -1.50 -43.67
CA SER A 634 28.67 -0.79 -44.13
C SER A 634 28.65 0.64 -43.58
N CYS A 635 28.45 1.61 -44.46
CA CYS A 635 28.84 3.02 -44.29
C CYS A 635 27.72 3.95 -43.76
N LEU A 636 26.56 3.44 -43.34
CA LEU A 636 25.36 4.31 -43.17
C LEU A 636 24.59 4.14 -41.84
N LEU A 637 25.07 3.34 -40.89
CA LEU A 637 24.45 3.17 -39.56
C LEU A 637 25.53 3.21 -38.46
N VAL A 638 25.18 3.67 -37.25
CA VAL A 638 26.07 3.61 -36.07
C VAL A 638 26.41 2.14 -35.80
N GLY A 639 27.66 1.76 -36.05
CA GLY A 639 28.12 0.39 -35.99
C GLY A 639 28.30 -0.14 -34.58
N ARG A 640 28.68 -1.42 -34.47
CA ARG A 640 28.98 -2.07 -33.18
C ARG A 640 30.21 -1.42 -32.54
N LYS A 641 31.23 -1.10 -33.34
CA LYS A 641 32.43 -0.40 -32.89
C LYS A 641 32.14 1.04 -32.41
N ASP A 642 31.27 1.78 -33.10
CA ASP A 642 30.89 3.14 -32.72
C ASP A 642 30.08 3.17 -31.42
N THR A 643 29.17 2.21 -31.25
CA THR A 643 28.36 2.05 -30.04
C THR A 643 29.26 1.72 -28.85
N LEU A 644 30.19 0.77 -29.02
CA LEU A 644 31.16 0.40 -27.98
C LEU A 644 32.02 1.60 -27.57
N LYS A 645 32.57 2.33 -28.55
CA LYS A 645 33.36 3.55 -28.30
C LYS A 645 32.56 4.62 -27.55
N SER A 646 31.29 4.80 -27.91
CA SER A 646 30.40 5.77 -27.23
C SER A 646 30.14 5.39 -25.77
N LEU A 647 29.94 4.09 -25.49
CA LEU A 647 29.74 3.59 -24.14
C LEU A 647 31.01 3.74 -23.28
N THR A 648 32.18 3.41 -23.84
CA THR A 648 33.47 3.57 -23.15
C THR A 648 33.79 5.04 -22.86
N ASN A 649 33.51 5.94 -23.81
CA ASN A 649 33.67 7.38 -23.62
C ASN A 649 32.73 7.92 -22.53
N PHE A 650 31.47 7.49 -22.53
CA PHE A 650 30.50 7.84 -21.50
C PHE A 650 30.98 7.40 -20.12
N MET A 651 31.37 6.14 -19.97
CA MET A 651 31.92 5.61 -18.72
C MET A 651 33.15 6.42 -18.29
N SER A 652 34.07 6.71 -19.20
CA SER A 652 35.31 7.46 -18.91
C SER A 652 35.07 8.90 -18.46
N SER A 653 33.86 9.43 -18.65
CA SER A 653 33.48 10.77 -18.21
C SER A 653 33.00 10.84 -16.75
N LEU A 654 32.75 9.68 -16.11
CA LEU A 654 32.36 9.58 -14.71
C LEU A 654 33.59 9.73 -13.81
N GLN A 655 33.51 10.54 -12.75
CA GLN A 655 34.68 10.86 -11.90
C GLN A 655 35.13 9.68 -11.02
N VAL A 656 34.20 8.80 -10.68
CA VAL A 656 34.43 7.58 -9.91
C VAL A 656 34.36 6.44 -10.94
N MET A 657 35.52 5.90 -11.30
CA MET A 657 35.60 4.64 -12.02
C MET A 657 36.66 3.78 -11.37
N ASN A 658 36.34 2.52 -11.10
CA ASN A 658 37.28 1.51 -10.68
C ASN A 658 38.42 1.41 -11.71
N PRO A 659 39.67 1.76 -11.35
CA PRO A 659 40.79 1.77 -12.28
C PRO A 659 41.04 0.41 -12.95
N GLY A 660 40.82 -0.70 -12.23
CA GLY A 660 41.04 -2.04 -12.77
C GLY A 660 40.04 -2.41 -13.86
N LEU A 661 38.74 -2.12 -13.66
CA LEU A 661 37.71 -2.37 -14.69
C LEU A 661 37.94 -1.50 -15.93
N ARG A 662 38.41 -0.26 -15.72
CA ARG A 662 38.79 0.66 -16.79
C ARG A 662 39.89 0.07 -17.66
N ASP A 663 40.95 -0.43 -17.04
CA ASP A 663 42.12 -0.95 -17.75
C ASP A 663 41.78 -2.21 -18.56
N VAL A 664 40.97 -3.12 -17.99
CA VAL A 664 40.52 -4.32 -18.69
C VAL A 664 39.60 -3.97 -19.88
N LEU A 665 38.67 -3.03 -19.71
CA LEU A 665 37.82 -2.58 -20.80
C LEU A 665 38.65 -1.88 -21.89
N ALA A 666 39.60 -1.03 -21.50
CA ALA A 666 40.48 -0.31 -22.42
C ALA A 666 41.30 -1.29 -23.27
N GLN A 667 41.90 -2.31 -22.65
CA GLN A 667 42.66 -3.35 -23.36
C GLN A 667 41.78 -4.13 -24.37
N LYS A 668 40.56 -4.51 -23.97
CA LYS A 668 39.61 -5.18 -24.88
C LYS A 668 39.19 -4.28 -26.05
N VAL A 669 38.94 -3.00 -25.78
CA VAL A 669 38.55 -2.02 -26.79
C VAL A 669 39.69 -1.74 -27.77
N GLU A 670 40.93 -1.63 -27.28
CA GLU A 670 42.13 -1.44 -28.11
C GLU A 670 42.31 -2.57 -29.13
N VAL A 671 42.21 -3.83 -28.69
CA VAL A 671 42.26 -5.01 -29.57
C VAL A 671 41.18 -4.97 -30.66
N ILE A 672 39.96 -4.55 -30.31
CA ILE A 672 38.82 -4.50 -31.23
C ILE A 672 38.94 -3.34 -32.24
N LEU A 673 39.48 -2.20 -31.82
CA LEU A 673 39.59 -1.00 -32.66
C LEU A 673 40.85 -1.01 -33.55
N ASP A 674 41.97 -1.58 -33.10
CA ASP A 674 43.24 -1.64 -33.84
C ASP A 674 43.34 -2.78 -34.88
N SER A 675 42.34 -3.66 -34.94
CA SER A 675 42.22 -4.71 -35.97
C SER A 675 42.03 -4.20 -37.43
N SER A 676 42.28 -2.91 -37.69
CA SER A 676 42.20 -2.28 -39.00
C SER A 676 43.54 -2.17 -39.75
N SER A 677 44.64 -2.72 -39.21
CA SER A 677 45.93 -2.83 -39.93
C SER A 677 46.31 -4.27 -40.28
N ILE A 678 46.50 -4.49 -41.59
CA ILE A 678 46.84 -5.72 -42.33
C ILE A 678 48.00 -6.53 -41.69
N PRO A 679 47.95 -7.89 -41.68
CA PRO A 679 48.96 -8.73 -41.04
C PRO A 679 50.26 -8.81 -41.86
N LYS A 680 51.41 -8.61 -41.21
CA LYS A 680 52.72 -9.00 -41.74
C LYS A 680 53.02 -10.46 -41.37
N SER A 681 52.87 -11.32 -42.38
CA SER A 681 53.71 -12.49 -42.72
C SER A 681 54.23 -13.40 -41.61
N LEU A 682 53.82 -14.67 -41.72
CA LEU A 682 54.43 -15.87 -41.14
C LEU A 682 55.97 -15.85 -41.14
N GLU A 683 56.56 -16.24 -40.01
CA GLU A 683 57.73 -17.13 -40.00
C GLU A 683 57.41 -18.34 -39.11
N LEU A 684 57.51 -19.51 -39.75
CA LEU A 684 57.40 -20.86 -39.20
C LEU A 684 58.69 -21.20 -38.45
N ILE A 685 58.61 -21.74 -37.23
CA ILE A 685 59.49 -22.83 -36.76
C ILE A 685 58.66 -23.80 -35.87
N GLU A 686 58.95 -25.07 -36.09
CA GLU A 686 58.25 -26.33 -35.77
C GLU A 686 58.23 -26.78 -34.29
N GLU A 687 57.24 -27.64 -34.01
CA GLU A 687 57.17 -28.81 -33.09
C GLU A 687 57.65 -28.70 -31.63
N ASP A 688 56.73 -28.83 -30.66
CA ASP A 688 56.50 -30.13 -29.96
C ASP A 688 55.22 -30.13 -29.07
N SER A 689 54.73 -31.33 -28.77
CA SER A 689 53.35 -31.67 -28.34
C SER A 689 53.01 -31.53 -26.82
N PRO A 690 51.82 -31.96 -26.32
CA PRO A 690 50.80 -31.12 -25.71
C PRO A 690 50.77 -31.15 -24.16
N SER A 691 50.58 -30.00 -23.50
CA SER A 691 50.12 -29.99 -22.10
C SER A 691 49.28 -28.76 -21.75
N SER A 692 48.02 -29.04 -21.37
CA SER A 692 47.16 -28.33 -20.42
C SER A 692 47.42 -26.82 -20.20
N PHE A 693 46.76 -25.97 -20.99
CA PHE A 693 46.62 -24.54 -20.70
C PHE A 693 45.32 -23.97 -21.29
N GLU A 694 44.16 -24.47 -20.84
CA GLU A 694 42.86 -23.81 -21.03
C GLU A 694 41.99 -24.06 -19.80
N GLU A 695 42.23 -23.33 -18.71
CA GLU A 695 41.22 -23.20 -17.64
C GLU A 695 41.39 -21.94 -16.74
N ASP A 696 42.52 -21.23 -16.77
CA ASP A 696 42.82 -20.23 -15.73
C ASP A 696 42.50 -18.74 -16.02
N LEU A 697 42.08 -18.36 -17.24
CA LEU A 697 41.78 -16.93 -17.54
C LEU A 697 40.30 -16.54 -17.42
N LEU A 698 39.38 -17.48 -17.21
CA LEU A 698 37.95 -17.20 -17.01
C LEU A 698 37.50 -17.28 -15.54
N SER A 699 38.31 -17.85 -14.63
CA SER A 699 37.90 -18.06 -13.23
C SER A 699 38.32 -16.95 -12.27
N THR A 700 39.42 -16.25 -12.57
CA THR A 700 40.04 -15.27 -11.67
C THR A 700 39.35 -13.90 -11.68
N ASP A 701 38.88 -13.43 -12.83
CA ASP A 701 38.05 -12.21 -12.93
C ASP A 701 36.62 -12.42 -12.36
N PHE A 702 36.15 -13.67 -12.34
CA PHE A 702 34.82 -14.04 -11.84
C PHE A 702 34.68 -13.98 -10.32
N GLN A 703 35.79 -14.18 -9.57
CA GLN A 703 35.75 -14.16 -8.10
C GLN A 703 35.75 -12.74 -7.53
N LEU A 704 36.44 -11.79 -8.17
CA LEU A 704 36.50 -10.41 -7.69
C LEU A 704 35.11 -9.73 -7.78
N VAL A 705 34.41 -9.93 -8.91
CA VAL A 705 33.08 -9.36 -9.18
C VAL A 705 31.99 -10.02 -8.33
N ASN A 706 32.07 -11.35 -8.11
CA ASN A 706 31.15 -12.05 -7.20
C ASN A 706 31.29 -11.57 -5.75
N SER A 707 32.48 -11.18 -5.30
CA SER A 707 32.66 -10.64 -3.94
C SER A 707 32.01 -9.26 -3.75
N MET A 708 31.94 -8.44 -4.80
CA MET A 708 31.31 -7.11 -4.75
C MET A 708 29.78 -7.19 -4.81
N LEU A 709 29.23 -8.07 -5.66
CA LEU A 709 27.78 -8.31 -5.76
C LEU A 709 27.19 -8.99 -4.51
N TYR A 710 27.99 -9.77 -3.78
CA TYR A 710 27.56 -10.43 -2.53
C TYR A 710 27.33 -9.42 -1.39
N ASN A 711 28.07 -8.31 -1.36
CA ASN A 711 27.91 -7.27 -0.35
C ASN A 711 26.68 -6.38 -0.63
N ASP A 712 26.42 -6.03 -1.89
CA ASP A 712 25.22 -5.26 -2.26
C ASP A 712 23.91 -6.04 -2.05
N PHE A 713 23.96 -7.38 -2.08
CA PHE A 713 22.78 -8.24 -1.81
C PHE A 713 22.47 -8.41 -0.31
N LEU A 714 23.46 -8.18 0.56
CA LEU A 714 23.29 -8.23 2.02
C LEU A 714 22.85 -6.89 2.63
N ASP A 715 23.04 -5.77 1.94
CA ASP A 715 22.56 -4.45 2.38
C ASP A 715 21.10 -4.15 1.97
N LEU A 716 20.48 -5.04 1.20
CA LEU A 716 19.07 -4.96 0.73
C LEU A 716 18.14 -6.04 1.33
N ALA A 717 18.65 -6.89 2.22
CA ALA A 717 17.90 -7.88 2.99
C ALA A 717 17.93 -7.52 4.49
#